data_AF-A0A8D1LYN6-F1
#
_entry.id   AF-A0A8D1LYN6-F1
#
_cell.length_a   1.000
_cell.length_b   1.000
_cell.length_c   1.000
_cell.angle_alpha   90.00
_cell.angle_beta   90.00
_cell.angle_gamma   90.00
#
_symmetry.space_group_name_H-M   'P 1'
#
loop_
_entity.id
_entity.type
_entity.pdbx_description
1 polymer ?
#
loop_
_entity_poly.entity_id
_entity_poly.type
_entity_poly.pdbx_seq_one_letter_code
_entity_poly.pdbx_strand_id
1 'polypeptide(L)'
;MRLLLLLAPLGWLLLTETKGDAKPEDNLLVLTVATKETEGFRRFKRSAQFFNYKIQALGLGEDWNEKEASSGGGLKVRLLKKALEKHADENLVILFTDSYDVVFASGPRELLKKFRQAKSQVVFSAEELIYPDRRLEAKYPAVSDGKRFLGSGGFIGYAPNLSKLVAEWEGQDSDSDQLFYTKIFLDPEKRERINITLDHRCRIFQNLDGALDEVVLKFEMGQVRARNLAYDTLPVLIHGNGPTKLQLNYLGNYIPRFWTFETGCSVCDEGLRSLKGIGDEALPTVLVGLFIEQPTPFLSLFFQRLLRLQYPRKRMRLFIHNHEQHHKALVEQFLAEHGDEYQSVKLVGPEVRVANADARNMGADLCRQDRSCTYYFSVDADVALTEPKTLRLLIEQNKRTLSARASSLARMFPTTWGALPACDSPAPSPPACDLSPSPVAGVWNVPYISNVYLIKGSALRAELQQTDLFHHSKLDPDMAFCANIRQQDVFMFLTNRHAFGHLLSLDSYQTTHLHNDLWEVFSNPEDWKEKYIHENYTKALAGKLVETPCPDVYWFPIFTETACDELVEEMEHYGQWSLGDNKDNRIQGGYENVPTIDIHMNQISFEREWHKFLVEYIAPMTEKLYPGYYTRAQFDLAFVVRYKPDEQPSLMPHHDASTFTINIALNRVGVDYEGGGCRFLRYNCSIRAPRKGWTLMHPGRLTHYHEGLPTTKGTRYIAVSFVDP
;
A
#
# COMPACT_ATOMS: atom_id res chain seq x y z
N MET A 1 9.36 -33.06 77.35
CA MET A 1 9.22 -31.59 77.22
C MET A 1 8.43 -31.34 75.95
N ARG A 2 7.09 -31.29 76.02
CA ARG A 2 6.29 -30.04 76.03
C ARG A 2 6.74 -29.04 74.96
N LEU A 3 6.03 -29.00 73.83
CA LEU A 3 5.54 -27.75 73.23
C LEU A 3 4.47 -28.03 72.16
N LEU A 4 3.31 -27.34 72.27
CA LEU A 4 2.23 -27.11 71.29
C LEU A 4 1.41 -28.35 70.86
N LEU A 5 0.15 -28.60 71.26
CA LEU A 5 -1.01 -27.77 71.62
C LEU A 5 -1.46 -26.78 70.54
N LEU A 6 -2.15 -27.30 69.51
CA LEU A 6 -3.47 -26.86 69.01
C LEU A 6 -3.75 -27.49 67.62
N LEU A 7 -4.26 -28.72 67.61
CA LEU A 7 -4.85 -29.37 66.43
C LEU A 7 -6.12 -30.11 66.85
N ALA A 8 -7.25 -29.61 66.35
CA ALA A 8 -8.59 -30.20 66.18
C ALA A 8 -9.66 -29.17 66.63
N PRO A 9 -10.84 -29.02 65.98
CA PRO A 9 -11.40 -29.81 64.87
C PRO A 9 -12.05 -28.95 63.75
N LEU A 10 -11.78 -29.23 62.47
CA LEU A 10 -12.58 -28.66 61.36
C LEU A 10 -12.83 -29.64 60.21
N GLY A 11 -12.45 -30.91 60.39
CA GLY A 11 -12.85 -31.99 59.49
C GLY A 11 -14.23 -32.50 59.88
N TRP A 12 -15.29 -31.73 59.59
CA TRP A 12 -16.69 -32.19 59.46
C TRP A 12 -17.62 -31.12 58.84
N LEU A 13 -17.08 -30.28 57.95
CA LEU A 13 -17.85 -29.27 57.18
C LEU A 13 -17.48 -29.22 55.69
N LEU A 14 -16.97 -30.33 55.16
CA LEU A 14 -16.69 -30.54 53.73
C LEU A 14 -17.57 -31.69 53.24
N LEU A 15 -18.87 -31.43 53.06
CA LEU A 15 -19.84 -32.19 52.27
C LEU A 15 -21.18 -31.46 52.27
N THR A 16 -21.17 -30.22 51.79
CA THR A 16 -22.33 -29.64 51.11
C THR A 16 -21.91 -29.44 49.68
N GLU A 17 -22.32 -30.36 48.81
CA GLU A 17 -22.42 -30.10 47.38
C GLU A 17 -23.28 -28.85 47.19
N THR A 18 -22.64 -27.70 47.03
CA THR A 18 -23.28 -26.55 46.41
C THR A 18 -23.62 -26.97 44.99
N LYS A 19 -24.91 -27.17 44.71
CA LYS A 19 -25.46 -27.10 43.35
C LYS A 19 -24.71 -25.98 42.62
N GLY A 20 -24.04 -26.31 41.53
CA GLY A 20 -23.24 -25.36 40.77
C GLY A 20 -24.09 -24.15 40.38
N ASP A 21 -23.80 -23.00 40.99
CA ASP A 21 -24.31 -21.72 40.51
C ASP A 21 -23.76 -21.51 39.11
N ALA A 22 -24.64 -21.57 38.11
CA ALA A 22 -24.30 -21.20 36.74
C ALA A 22 -23.71 -19.78 36.74
N LYS A 23 -22.61 -19.55 36.02
CA LYS A 23 -22.04 -18.20 35.96
C LYS A 23 -23.11 -17.28 35.36
N PRO A 24 -23.30 -16.04 35.84
CA PRO A 24 -24.31 -15.12 35.30
C PRO A 24 -24.19 -14.86 33.80
N GLU A 25 -23.02 -15.15 33.21
CA GLU A 25 -22.70 -15.06 31.78
C GLU A 25 -23.34 -16.20 30.95
N ASP A 26 -23.68 -17.32 31.58
CA ASP A 26 -24.27 -18.47 30.88
C ASP A 26 -25.70 -18.22 30.42
N ASN A 27 -26.38 -17.22 31.00
CA ASN A 27 -27.74 -16.81 30.69
C ASN A 27 -27.81 -15.65 29.67
N LEU A 28 -26.76 -15.43 28.88
CA LEU A 28 -26.77 -14.47 27.77
C LEU A 28 -26.65 -15.17 26.42
N LEU A 29 -27.58 -14.87 25.52
CA LEU A 29 -27.54 -15.30 24.12
C LEU A 29 -27.54 -14.09 23.19
N VAL A 30 -26.63 -14.08 22.20
CA VAL A 30 -26.62 -13.07 21.13
C VAL A 30 -27.34 -13.63 19.92
N LEU A 31 -28.43 -13.01 19.52
CA LEU A 31 -29.13 -13.29 18.28
C LEU A 31 -28.76 -12.22 17.25
N THR A 32 -28.45 -12.66 16.04
CA THR A 32 -28.20 -11.78 14.90
C THR A 32 -28.76 -12.38 13.64
N VAL A 33 -28.98 -11.57 12.62
CA VAL A 33 -29.34 -12.04 11.28
C VAL A 33 -28.14 -11.90 10.35
N ALA A 34 -27.88 -12.94 9.58
CA ALA A 34 -26.87 -12.97 8.52
C ALA A 34 -27.30 -14.01 7.49
N THR A 35 -27.48 -13.59 6.24
CA THR A 35 -27.86 -14.48 5.13
C THR A 35 -26.64 -15.09 4.44
N LYS A 36 -25.50 -14.39 4.47
CA LYS A 36 -24.23 -14.81 3.88
C LYS A 36 -23.07 -14.58 4.85
N GLU A 37 -21.99 -15.36 4.71
CA GLU A 37 -20.74 -15.12 5.42
C GLU A 37 -19.92 -13.99 4.76
N THR A 38 -20.36 -12.75 4.94
CA THR A 38 -19.65 -11.55 4.48
C THR A 38 -18.42 -11.25 5.34
N GLU A 39 -17.53 -10.37 4.86
CA GLU A 39 -16.38 -9.93 5.67
C GLU A 39 -16.80 -9.10 6.89
N GLY A 40 -17.88 -8.33 6.77
CA GLY A 40 -18.55 -7.67 7.89
C GLY A 40 -19.01 -8.66 8.97
N PHE A 41 -19.71 -9.73 8.58
CA PHE A 41 -20.12 -10.79 9.49
C PHE A 41 -18.94 -11.50 10.15
N ARG A 42 -17.87 -11.77 9.40
CA ARG A 42 -16.63 -12.36 9.95
C ARG A 42 -15.97 -11.44 10.96
N ARG A 43 -15.92 -10.12 10.72
CA ARG A 43 -15.44 -9.13 11.68
C ARG A 43 -16.27 -9.14 12.96
N PHE A 44 -17.59 -9.12 12.84
CA PHE A 44 -18.52 -9.23 13.97
C PHE A 44 -18.24 -10.50 14.79
N LYS A 45 -18.25 -11.67 14.15
CA LYS A 45 -18.01 -12.98 14.78
C LYS A 45 -16.65 -13.02 15.49
N ARG A 46 -15.60 -12.47 14.87
CA ARG A 46 -14.26 -12.39 15.49
C ARG A 46 -14.28 -11.56 16.76
N SER A 47 -14.88 -10.36 16.72
CA SER A 47 -14.96 -9.49 17.90
C SER A 47 -15.77 -10.12 19.03
N ALA A 48 -16.83 -10.86 18.71
CA ALA A 48 -17.65 -11.57 19.68
C ALA A 48 -16.93 -12.78 20.30
N GLN A 49 -16.20 -13.56 19.47
CA GLN A 49 -15.39 -14.69 19.92
C GLN A 49 -14.26 -14.24 20.87
N PHE A 50 -13.64 -13.09 20.60
CA PHE A 50 -12.62 -12.52 21.48
C PHE A 50 -13.12 -12.34 22.93
N PHE A 51 -14.38 -11.96 23.10
CA PHE A 51 -15.02 -11.80 24.41
C PHE A 51 -15.82 -13.02 24.89
N ASN A 52 -15.77 -14.15 24.17
CA ASN A 52 -16.52 -15.38 24.47
C ASN A 52 -18.05 -15.22 24.47
N TYR A 53 -18.62 -14.42 23.56
CA TYR A 53 -20.07 -14.37 23.37
C TYR A 53 -20.61 -15.65 22.71
N LYS A 54 -21.78 -16.13 23.18
CA LYS A 54 -22.57 -17.19 22.52
C LYS A 54 -23.45 -16.56 21.44
N ILE A 55 -23.11 -16.76 20.17
CA ILE A 55 -23.86 -16.21 19.03
C ILE A 55 -24.69 -17.29 18.34
N GLN A 56 -25.95 -16.97 18.04
CA GLN A 56 -26.78 -17.70 17.11
C GLN A 56 -27.15 -16.79 15.94
N ALA A 57 -26.60 -17.10 14.75
CA ALA A 57 -26.94 -16.40 13.51
C ALA A 57 -28.18 -17.03 12.87
N LEU A 58 -29.14 -16.18 12.52
CA LEU A 58 -30.42 -16.55 11.92
C LEU A 58 -30.39 -16.25 10.42
N GLY A 59 -31.02 -17.12 9.62
CA GLY A 59 -31.21 -16.91 8.18
C GLY A 59 -30.02 -17.25 7.29
N LEU A 60 -28.96 -17.91 7.79
CA LEU A 60 -27.82 -18.32 6.98
C LEU A 60 -28.28 -19.23 5.82
N GLY A 61 -28.03 -18.79 4.59
CA GLY A 61 -28.44 -19.49 3.37
C GLY A 61 -29.87 -19.19 2.90
N GLU A 62 -30.63 -18.33 3.59
CA GLU A 62 -31.89 -17.80 3.07
C GLU A 62 -31.62 -16.63 2.09
N ASP A 63 -32.43 -16.52 1.04
CA ASP A 63 -32.30 -15.45 0.06
C ASP A 63 -32.76 -14.11 0.66
N TRP A 64 -31.94 -13.07 0.49
CA TRP A 64 -32.27 -11.69 0.85
C TRP A 64 -32.50 -10.87 -0.42
N ASN A 65 -33.72 -10.40 -0.66
CA ASN A 65 -34.02 -9.53 -1.79
C ASN A 65 -33.54 -8.10 -1.51
N GLU A 66 -32.30 -7.79 -1.89
CA GLU A 66 -31.68 -6.46 -1.71
C GLU A 66 -32.43 -5.32 -2.42
N LYS A 67 -33.18 -5.60 -3.50
CA LYS A 67 -33.98 -4.60 -4.22
C LYS A 67 -35.19 -4.07 -3.44
N GLU A 68 -35.63 -4.78 -2.40
CA GLU A 68 -36.73 -4.39 -1.52
C GLU A 68 -36.22 -3.76 -0.20
N ALA A 69 -34.91 -3.70 0.01
CA ALA A 69 -34.26 -3.32 1.28
C ALA A 69 -34.11 -1.81 1.51
N SER A 70 -34.54 -0.96 0.56
CA SER A 70 -34.43 0.51 0.72
C SER A 70 -35.28 1.07 1.85
N SER A 71 -36.23 0.28 2.37
CA SER A 71 -37.12 0.67 3.48
C SER A 71 -37.35 -0.41 4.54
N GLY A 72 -36.85 -1.66 4.44
CA GLY A 72 -37.16 -2.59 5.53
C GLY A 72 -36.39 -3.89 5.68
N GLY A 73 -36.18 -4.22 6.97
CA GLY A 73 -35.57 -5.44 7.49
C GLY A 73 -36.56 -6.32 8.25
N GLY A 74 -37.82 -6.37 7.83
CA GLY A 74 -38.90 -7.16 8.43
C GLY A 74 -38.59 -8.65 8.51
N LEU A 75 -37.82 -9.18 7.55
CA LEU A 75 -37.26 -10.54 7.63
C LEU A 75 -36.54 -10.79 8.96
N LYS A 76 -35.81 -9.79 9.47
CA LYS A 76 -35.11 -9.89 10.75
C LYS A 76 -36.07 -10.10 11.91
N VAL A 77 -37.20 -9.40 11.91
CA VAL A 77 -38.25 -9.50 12.94
C VAL A 77 -38.93 -10.87 12.87
N ARG A 78 -39.27 -11.36 11.66
CA ARG A 78 -39.86 -12.69 11.46
C ARG A 78 -38.93 -13.79 11.96
N LEU A 79 -37.65 -13.74 11.61
CA LEU A 79 -36.65 -14.71 12.05
C LEU A 79 -36.45 -14.66 13.57
N LEU A 80 -36.41 -13.46 14.15
CA LEU A 80 -36.32 -13.27 15.59
C LEU A 80 -37.53 -13.83 16.32
N LYS A 81 -38.76 -13.59 15.83
CA LYS A 81 -40.00 -14.15 16.38
C LYS A 81 -39.94 -15.68 16.45
N LYS A 82 -39.58 -16.32 15.35
CA LYS A 82 -39.41 -17.78 15.26
C LYS A 82 -38.29 -18.31 16.16
N ALA A 83 -37.22 -17.53 16.37
CA ALA A 83 -36.13 -17.91 17.27
C ALA A 83 -36.55 -17.84 18.74
N LEU A 84 -37.31 -16.80 19.11
CA LEU A 84 -37.79 -16.59 20.49
C LEU A 84 -38.79 -17.66 20.95
N GLU A 85 -39.57 -18.25 20.04
CA GLU A 85 -40.45 -19.39 20.34
C GLU A 85 -39.70 -20.60 20.95
N LYS A 86 -38.39 -20.72 20.67
CA LYS A 86 -37.56 -21.81 21.19
C LYS A 86 -36.91 -21.50 22.54
N HIS A 87 -37.02 -20.26 23.01
CA HIS A 87 -36.31 -19.73 24.17
C HIS A 87 -37.32 -19.21 25.21
N ALA A 88 -37.86 -20.14 26.01
CA ALA A 88 -38.90 -19.85 27.00
C ALA A 88 -38.38 -19.62 28.44
N ASP A 89 -37.06 -19.58 28.65
CA ASP A 89 -36.47 -19.36 29.96
C ASP A 89 -36.65 -17.90 30.40
N GLU A 90 -37.28 -17.71 31.57
CA GLU A 90 -37.54 -16.39 32.15
C GLU A 90 -36.27 -15.61 32.51
N ASN A 91 -35.17 -16.31 32.81
CA ASN A 91 -33.91 -15.70 33.22
C ASN A 91 -32.93 -15.48 32.05
N LEU A 92 -33.28 -15.92 30.84
CA LEU A 92 -32.44 -15.76 29.68
C LEU A 92 -32.48 -14.29 29.20
N VAL A 93 -31.32 -13.67 29.15
CA VAL A 93 -31.12 -12.36 28.53
C VAL A 93 -30.70 -12.58 27.09
N ILE A 94 -31.36 -11.88 26.18
CA ILE A 94 -31.07 -11.92 24.74
C ILE A 94 -30.62 -10.55 24.29
N LEU A 95 -29.47 -10.50 23.63
CA LEU A 95 -29.00 -9.35 22.87
C LEU A 95 -29.30 -9.60 21.40
N PHE A 96 -30.19 -8.80 20.80
CA PHE A 96 -30.34 -8.75 19.36
C PHE A 96 -29.46 -7.64 18.79
N THR A 97 -28.77 -7.92 17.70
CA THR A 97 -27.98 -6.91 16.98
C THR A 97 -27.84 -7.26 15.50
N ASP A 98 -27.63 -6.26 14.66
CA ASP A 98 -27.15 -6.46 13.30
C ASP A 98 -25.70 -7.00 13.31
N SER A 99 -25.20 -7.49 12.17
CA SER A 99 -23.87 -8.13 12.13
C SER A 99 -22.92 -7.70 11.03
N TYR A 100 -23.39 -7.19 9.89
CA TYR A 100 -22.48 -6.80 8.82
C TYR A 100 -21.68 -5.54 9.19
N ASP A 101 -22.26 -4.71 10.03
CA ASP A 101 -21.82 -3.38 10.42
C ASP A 101 -21.84 -3.19 11.95
N VAL A 102 -21.53 -4.24 12.70
CA VAL A 102 -21.40 -4.19 14.15
C VAL A 102 -20.08 -4.79 14.62
N VAL A 103 -19.48 -4.20 15.66
CA VAL A 103 -18.27 -4.70 16.34
C VAL A 103 -18.46 -4.64 17.85
N PHE A 104 -18.07 -5.72 18.54
CA PHE A 104 -17.98 -5.73 20.01
C PHE A 104 -16.70 -5.06 20.48
N ALA A 105 -16.83 -4.16 21.45
CA ALA A 105 -15.75 -3.43 22.11
C ALA A 105 -15.59 -3.78 23.60
N SER A 106 -16.47 -4.63 24.16
CA SER A 106 -16.34 -5.19 25.51
C SER A 106 -17.10 -6.51 25.64
N GLY A 107 -16.90 -7.21 26.77
CA GLY A 107 -17.43 -8.55 27.01
C GLY A 107 -18.74 -8.64 27.79
N PRO A 108 -19.29 -9.87 27.90
CA PRO A 108 -20.62 -10.15 28.46
C PRO A 108 -20.87 -9.59 29.86
N ARG A 109 -19.84 -9.62 30.73
CA ARG A 109 -19.94 -9.13 32.11
C ARG A 109 -20.29 -7.66 32.18
N GLU A 110 -19.61 -6.83 31.38
CA GLU A 110 -19.83 -5.39 31.34
C GLU A 110 -21.21 -5.08 30.73
N LEU A 111 -21.58 -5.80 29.67
CA LEU A 111 -22.89 -5.70 29.04
C LEU A 111 -24.03 -5.95 30.05
N LEU A 112 -24.01 -7.09 30.73
CA LEU A 112 -25.05 -7.47 31.69
C LEU A 112 -25.09 -6.51 32.89
N LYS A 113 -23.92 -6.03 33.35
CA LYS A 113 -23.85 -5.01 34.40
C LYS A 113 -24.57 -3.72 33.97
N LYS A 114 -24.28 -3.22 32.76
CA LYS A 114 -24.89 -1.99 32.22
C LYS A 114 -26.38 -2.16 31.95
N PHE A 115 -26.79 -3.32 31.44
CA PHE A 115 -28.21 -3.64 31.24
C PHE A 115 -28.99 -3.62 32.57
N ARG A 116 -28.46 -4.24 33.63
CA ARG A 116 -29.09 -4.19 34.96
C ARG A 116 -29.13 -2.77 35.54
N GLN A 117 -28.11 -1.96 35.27
CA GLN A 117 -28.08 -0.55 35.69
C GLN A 117 -29.11 0.33 34.98
N ALA A 118 -29.57 -0.06 33.78
CA ALA A 118 -30.64 0.63 33.08
C ALA A 118 -32.01 0.45 33.76
N LYS A 119 -32.15 -0.53 34.68
CA LYS A 119 -33.38 -0.81 35.45
C LYS A 119 -34.62 -0.98 34.56
N SER A 120 -34.44 -1.60 33.39
CA SER A 120 -35.49 -1.84 32.41
C SER A 120 -35.46 -3.30 31.97
N GLN A 121 -36.57 -3.78 31.41
CA GLN A 121 -36.69 -5.16 30.93
C GLN A 121 -36.23 -5.30 29.47
N VAL A 122 -36.34 -4.22 28.69
CA VAL A 122 -35.84 -4.12 27.32
C VAL A 122 -35.18 -2.74 27.13
N VAL A 123 -33.93 -2.74 26.66
CA VAL A 123 -33.16 -1.53 26.36
C VAL A 123 -32.81 -1.54 24.89
N PHE A 124 -33.32 -0.56 24.15
CA PHE A 124 -32.93 -0.32 22.75
C PHE A 124 -31.73 0.62 22.66
N SER A 125 -30.99 0.50 21.56
CA SER A 125 -30.05 1.53 21.16
C SER A 125 -30.77 2.86 20.90
N ALA A 126 -30.07 3.96 21.13
CA ALA A 126 -30.59 5.30 20.88
C ALA A 126 -29.79 5.98 19.75
N GLU A 127 -30.47 6.79 18.95
CA GLU A 127 -29.91 7.51 17.79
C GLU A 127 -30.21 9.01 17.87
N GLU A 128 -29.34 9.81 17.24
CA GLU A 128 -29.50 11.27 17.12
C GLU A 128 -30.54 11.64 16.07
N LEU A 129 -30.59 10.86 14.97
CA LEU A 129 -31.47 11.12 13.83
C LEU A 129 -32.71 10.25 13.92
N ILE A 130 -33.88 10.86 13.68
CA ILE A 130 -35.13 10.11 13.56
C ILE A 130 -35.26 9.47 12.18
N TYR A 131 -35.51 8.16 12.16
CA TYR A 131 -35.73 7.37 10.94
C TYR A 131 -36.78 6.27 11.19
N PRO A 132 -37.59 5.88 10.18
CA PRO A 132 -37.72 6.48 8.85
C PRO A 132 -38.68 7.67 8.79
N ASP A 133 -39.62 7.81 9.74
CA ASP A 133 -40.68 8.83 9.69
C ASP A 133 -40.44 9.98 10.67
N ARG A 134 -39.98 11.13 10.13
CA ARG A 134 -39.75 12.37 10.89
C ARG A 134 -41.00 12.90 11.60
N ARG A 135 -42.21 12.58 11.12
CA ARG A 135 -43.46 13.08 11.72
C ARG A 135 -43.70 12.51 13.12
N LEU A 136 -43.01 11.45 13.49
CA LEU A 136 -43.12 10.81 14.80
C LEU A 136 -42.31 11.52 15.89
N GLU A 137 -41.47 12.49 15.54
CA GLU A 137 -40.58 13.20 16.48
C GLU A 137 -41.34 13.82 17.66
N ALA A 138 -42.49 14.44 17.41
CA ALA A 138 -43.31 15.06 18.46
C ALA A 138 -43.89 14.04 19.45
N LYS A 139 -44.00 12.76 19.07
CA LYS A 139 -44.53 11.69 19.93
C LYS A 139 -43.47 11.08 20.84
N TYR A 140 -42.19 11.24 20.52
CA TYR A 140 -41.12 10.76 21.39
C TYR A 140 -41.10 11.54 22.71
N PRO A 141 -40.88 10.87 23.85
CA PRO A 141 -40.62 11.57 25.11
C PRO A 141 -39.50 12.61 24.95
N ALA A 142 -39.63 13.74 25.64
CA ALA A 142 -38.54 14.70 25.72
C ALA A 142 -37.41 14.09 26.57
N VAL A 143 -36.18 14.20 26.07
CA VAL A 143 -34.96 13.75 26.75
C VAL A 143 -34.11 14.99 26.96
N SER A 144 -33.79 15.30 28.22
CA SER A 144 -33.00 16.49 28.56
C SER A 144 -31.51 16.33 28.26
N ASP A 145 -31.04 15.08 28.20
CA ASP A 145 -29.63 14.75 27.99
C ASP A 145 -29.51 13.34 27.38
N GLY A 146 -28.89 13.27 26.21
CA GLY A 146 -28.70 12.03 25.44
C GLY A 146 -29.51 11.95 24.14
N LYS A 147 -29.23 10.89 23.38
CA LYS A 147 -29.88 10.54 22.11
C LYS A 147 -31.36 10.23 22.31
N ARG A 148 -32.23 10.78 21.48
CA ARG A 148 -33.69 10.76 21.72
C ARG A 148 -34.43 9.62 21.03
N PHE A 149 -33.97 9.19 19.86
CA PHE A 149 -34.75 8.32 18.98
C PHE A 149 -34.33 6.85 19.10
N LEU A 150 -35.22 5.94 18.73
CA LEU A 150 -34.98 4.49 18.82
C LEU A 150 -34.19 4.00 17.61
N GLY A 151 -33.14 3.21 17.87
CA GLY A 151 -32.41 2.45 16.85
C GLY A 151 -32.67 0.95 16.96
N SER A 152 -33.10 0.30 15.86
CA SER A 152 -33.44 -1.14 15.86
C SER A 152 -32.26 -2.08 15.64
N GLY A 153 -31.09 -1.57 15.23
CA GLY A 153 -29.91 -2.39 14.96
C GLY A 153 -29.24 -3.00 16.20
N GLY A 154 -29.71 -2.65 17.40
CA GLY A 154 -29.27 -3.25 18.66
C GLY A 154 -30.26 -3.05 19.79
N PHE A 155 -30.62 -4.13 20.48
CA PHE A 155 -31.41 -4.08 21.72
C PHE A 155 -31.17 -5.32 22.58
N ILE A 156 -31.31 -5.16 23.89
CA ILE A 156 -31.11 -6.23 24.89
C ILE A 156 -32.31 -6.32 25.81
N GLY A 157 -32.75 -7.53 26.15
CA GLY A 157 -33.86 -7.73 27.08
C GLY A 157 -34.02 -9.17 27.54
N TYR A 158 -34.94 -9.39 28.48
CA TYR A 158 -35.33 -10.74 28.90
C TYR A 158 -36.18 -11.42 27.83
N ALA A 159 -35.97 -12.71 27.61
CA ALA A 159 -36.63 -13.48 26.56
C ALA A 159 -38.18 -13.37 26.57
N PRO A 160 -38.88 -13.41 27.72
CA PRO A 160 -40.33 -13.20 27.75
C PRO A 160 -40.77 -11.80 27.28
N ASN A 161 -40.01 -10.76 27.61
CA ASN A 161 -40.31 -9.39 27.21
C ASN A 161 -40.06 -9.16 25.72
N LEU A 162 -38.98 -9.75 25.18
CA LEU A 162 -38.73 -9.75 23.74
C LEU A 162 -39.78 -10.54 22.97
N SER A 163 -40.28 -11.65 23.54
CA SER A 163 -41.38 -12.41 22.93
C SER A 163 -42.66 -11.57 22.83
N LYS A 164 -43.00 -10.82 23.89
CA LYS A 164 -44.12 -9.85 23.87
C LYS A 164 -43.89 -8.72 22.85
N LEU A 165 -42.65 -8.28 22.68
CA LEU A 165 -42.26 -7.22 21.74
C LEU A 165 -42.51 -7.62 20.28
N VAL A 166 -42.19 -8.86 19.89
CA VAL A 166 -42.36 -9.32 18.49
C VAL A 166 -43.65 -10.09 18.23
N ALA A 167 -44.47 -10.34 19.26
CA ALA A 167 -45.69 -11.15 19.16
C ALA A 167 -46.66 -10.62 18.07
N GLU A 168 -46.83 -9.30 18.02
CA GLU A 168 -47.75 -8.60 17.11
C GLU A 168 -47.16 -8.37 15.71
N TRP A 169 -45.98 -8.92 15.39
CA TRP A 169 -45.44 -8.83 14.04
C TRP A 169 -46.27 -9.68 13.07
N GLU A 170 -46.94 -8.99 12.14
CA GLU A 170 -47.70 -9.53 11.00
C GLU A 170 -47.25 -8.88 9.66
N GLY A 171 -46.15 -8.13 9.69
CA GLY A 171 -45.61 -7.42 8.51
C GLY A 171 -44.94 -8.35 7.49
N GLN A 172 -44.70 -7.80 6.30
CA GLN A 172 -43.97 -8.45 5.22
C GLN A 172 -42.45 -8.38 5.45
N ASP A 173 -41.69 -9.27 4.79
CA ASP A 173 -40.23 -9.30 4.93
C ASP A 173 -39.54 -7.99 4.49
N SER A 174 -40.20 -7.20 3.62
CA SER A 174 -39.78 -5.88 3.13
C SER A 174 -40.21 -4.70 4.01
N ASP A 175 -41.03 -4.92 5.05
CA ASP A 175 -41.48 -3.85 5.95
C ASP A 175 -40.35 -3.38 6.87
N SER A 176 -40.40 -2.11 7.30
CA SER A 176 -39.40 -1.52 8.19
C SER A 176 -39.45 -2.11 9.61
N ASP A 177 -38.37 -2.79 10.02
CA ASP A 177 -38.15 -3.24 11.39
C ASP A 177 -38.07 -2.05 12.35
N GLN A 178 -37.36 -0.98 11.98
CA GLN A 178 -37.24 0.23 12.80
C GLN A 178 -38.58 0.93 13.02
N LEU A 179 -39.41 1.05 11.98
CA LEU A 179 -40.74 1.66 12.12
C LEU A 179 -41.66 0.80 13.02
N PHE A 180 -41.56 -0.53 12.93
CA PHE A 180 -42.33 -1.44 13.78
C PHE A 180 -42.00 -1.25 15.27
N TYR A 181 -40.72 -1.33 15.63
CA TYR A 181 -40.30 -1.12 17.02
C TYR A 181 -40.59 0.32 17.50
N THR A 182 -40.44 1.31 16.63
CA THR A 182 -40.80 2.70 16.92
C THR A 182 -42.28 2.85 17.27
N LYS A 183 -43.19 2.25 16.49
CA LYS A 183 -44.63 2.29 16.76
C LYS A 183 -44.97 1.65 18.12
N ILE A 184 -44.31 0.56 18.50
CA ILE A 184 -44.49 -0.08 19.81
C ILE A 184 -43.96 0.83 20.93
N PHE A 185 -42.80 1.45 20.76
CA PHE A 185 -42.20 2.33 21.77
C PHE A 185 -43.00 3.62 22.00
N LEU A 186 -43.63 4.15 20.95
CA LEU A 186 -44.44 5.36 21.01
C LEU A 186 -45.83 5.14 21.59
N ASP A 187 -46.29 3.88 21.67
CA ASP A 187 -47.52 3.50 22.37
C ASP A 187 -47.23 3.43 23.89
N PRO A 188 -47.77 4.34 24.72
CA PRO A 188 -47.45 4.39 26.14
C PRO A 188 -47.84 3.12 26.90
N GLU A 189 -48.98 2.50 26.56
CA GLU A 189 -49.47 1.29 27.23
C GLU A 189 -48.55 0.11 26.92
N LYS A 190 -48.16 -0.04 25.65
CA LYS A 190 -47.22 -1.11 25.25
C LYS A 190 -45.84 -0.89 25.83
N ARG A 191 -45.34 0.36 25.82
CA ARG A 191 -44.04 0.72 26.38
C ARG A 191 -43.96 0.39 27.87
N GLU A 192 -44.98 0.73 28.64
CA GLU A 192 -45.04 0.43 30.08
C GLU A 192 -45.20 -1.07 30.34
N ARG A 193 -46.11 -1.74 29.61
CA ARG A 193 -46.37 -3.19 29.73
C ARG A 193 -45.15 -4.06 29.43
N ILE A 194 -44.36 -3.69 28.42
CA ILE A 194 -43.13 -4.41 28.05
C ILE A 194 -41.93 -3.90 28.86
N ASN A 195 -42.03 -2.69 29.43
CA ASN A 195 -40.97 -1.95 30.11
C ASN A 195 -39.76 -1.73 29.18
N ILE A 196 -39.96 -0.86 28.19
CA ILE A 196 -38.96 -0.49 27.19
C ILE A 196 -38.33 0.87 27.52
N THR A 197 -37.00 0.93 27.45
CA THR A 197 -36.22 2.18 27.55
C THR A 197 -35.19 2.27 26.42
N LEU A 198 -34.60 3.46 26.22
CA LEU A 198 -33.53 3.69 25.24
C LEU A 198 -32.21 3.98 25.97
N ASP A 199 -31.09 3.56 25.38
CA ASP A 199 -29.74 3.84 25.87
C ASP A 199 -29.27 5.25 25.48
N HIS A 200 -29.93 6.27 26.05
CA HIS A 200 -29.75 7.68 25.68
C HIS A 200 -28.29 8.18 25.74
N ARG A 201 -27.45 7.65 26.64
CA ARG A 201 -26.04 8.09 26.82
C ARG A 201 -25.03 7.11 26.22
N CYS A 202 -25.46 6.24 25.30
CA CYS A 202 -24.61 5.30 24.58
C CYS A 202 -23.75 4.43 25.50
N ARG A 203 -24.29 3.96 26.64
CA ARG A 203 -23.51 3.16 27.61
C ARG A 203 -23.23 1.76 27.08
N ILE A 204 -24.20 1.18 26.38
CA ILE A 204 -24.16 -0.14 25.78
C ILE A 204 -23.95 -0.02 24.28
N PHE A 205 -24.75 0.80 23.60
CA PHE A 205 -24.80 0.89 22.15
C PHE A 205 -24.30 2.24 21.66
N GLN A 206 -23.35 2.23 20.73
CA GLN A 206 -22.92 3.41 19.99
C GLN A 206 -23.31 3.27 18.53
N ASN A 207 -24.35 3.98 18.13
CA ASN A 207 -24.67 4.21 16.72
C ASN A 207 -23.78 5.35 16.20
N LEU A 208 -23.21 5.20 15.01
CA LEU A 208 -22.24 6.15 14.46
C LEU A 208 -22.90 7.27 13.65
N ASP A 209 -24.07 7.02 13.05
CA ASP A 209 -24.75 8.04 12.24
C ASP A 209 -25.23 9.21 13.12
N GLY A 210 -24.79 10.42 12.77
CA GLY A 210 -25.01 11.63 13.58
C GLY A 210 -24.19 11.74 14.87
N ALA A 211 -23.20 10.86 15.11
CA ALA A 211 -22.37 10.87 16.32
C ALA A 211 -20.87 10.58 16.05
N LEU A 212 -20.38 10.86 14.84
CA LEU A 212 -18.99 10.55 14.46
C LEU A 212 -17.95 11.38 15.22
N ASP A 213 -18.25 12.64 15.50
CA ASP A 213 -17.42 13.59 16.25
C ASP A 213 -17.35 13.27 17.75
N GLU A 214 -18.28 12.46 18.25
CA GLU A 214 -18.31 12.03 19.65
C GLU A 214 -17.38 10.84 19.93
N VAL A 215 -16.95 10.09 18.89
CA VAL A 215 -16.31 8.78 19.06
C VAL A 215 -14.82 8.84 18.77
N VAL A 216 -14.01 8.44 19.76
CA VAL A 216 -12.56 8.29 19.62
C VAL A 216 -12.07 6.90 20.02
N LEU A 217 -10.93 6.48 19.46
CA LEU A 217 -10.24 5.27 19.89
C LEU A 217 -9.60 5.48 21.26
N LYS A 218 -9.85 4.56 22.18
CA LYS A 218 -9.21 4.47 23.49
C LYS A 218 -8.36 3.21 23.53
N PHE A 219 -7.05 3.40 23.55
CA PHE A 219 -6.09 2.30 23.72
C PHE A 219 -6.00 1.93 25.20
N GLU A 220 -6.22 0.66 25.49
CA GLU A 220 -6.06 0.05 26.81
C GLU A 220 -5.03 -1.08 26.71
N MET A 221 -4.46 -1.51 27.84
CA MET A 221 -3.51 -2.63 27.83
C MET A 221 -4.18 -3.89 27.29
N GLY A 222 -3.73 -4.35 26.12
CA GLY A 222 -4.19 -5.58 25.48
C GLY A 222 -5.52 -5.49 24.69
N GLN A 223 -6.15 -4.32 24.59
CA GLN A 223 -7.33 -4.09 23.74
C GLN A 223 -7.54 -2.61 23.39
N VAL A 224 -8.31 -2.34 22.34
CA VAL A 224 -8.75 -1.00 21.94
C VAL A 224 -10.27 -0.92 22.02
N ARG A 225 -10.78 0.18 22.54
CA ARG A 225 -12.21 0.46 22.67
C ARG A 225 -12.59 1.77 21.99
N ALA A 226 -13.88 1.98 21.80
CA ALA A 226 -14.42 3.31 21.51
C ALA A 226 -14.74 4.02 22.84
N ARG A 227 -14.49 5.33 22.90
CA ARG A 227 -15.00 6.22 23.95
C ARG A 227 -15.90 7.26 23.31
N ASN A 228 -17.11 7.42 23.84
CA ASN A 228 -17.97 8.55 23.53
C ASN A 228 -17.56 9.72 24.44
N LEU A 229 -17.12 10.83 23.84
CA LEU A 229 -16.65 12.03 24.55
C LEU A 229 -17.79 12.89 25.08
N ALA A 230 -18.95 12.90 24.43
CA ALA A 230 -20.10 13.70 24.83
C ALA A 230 -20.68 13.25 26.17
N TYR A 231 -20.74 11.94 26.39
CA TYR A 231 -21.33 11.35 27.61
C TYR A 231 -20.31 10.68 28.54
N ASP A 232 -19.04 10.73 28.17
CA ASP A 232 -17.93 10.02 28.83
C ASP A 232 -18.24 8.53 29.08
N THR A 233 -18.64 7.82 28.04
CA THR A 233 -18.98 6.40 28.11
C THR A 233 -18.04 5.55 27.28
N LEU A 234 -17.94 4.27 27.65
CA LEU A 234 -17.24 3.24 26.89
C LEU A 234 -18.28 2.24 26.35
N PRO A 235 -18.80 2.43 25.13
CA PRO A 235 -19.79 1.53 24.57
C PRO A 235 -19.32 0.07 24.55
N VAL A 236 -20.29 -0.85 24.54
CA VAL A 236 -20.03 -2.30 24.42
C VAL A 236 -20.13 -2.73 22.96
N LEU A 237 -21.08 -2.18 22.21
CA LEU A 237 -21.26 -2.42 20.78
C LEU A 237 -21.16 -1.11 20.01
N ILE A 238 -20.50 -1.17 18.85
CA ILE A 238 -20.39 -0.07 17.90
C ILE A 238 -21.10 -0.50 16.64
N HIS A 239 -22.06 0.31 16.20
CA HIS A 239 -22.91 0.05 15.06
C HIS A 239 -22.71 1.14 14.01
N GLY A 240 -22.18 0.76 12.85
CA GLY A 240 -21.98 1.64 11.71
C GLY A 240 -23.24 1.83 10.89
N ASN A 241 -24.33 2.27 11.52
CA ASN A 241 -25.63 2.47 10.87
C ASN A 241 -25.57 3.52 9.75
N GLY A 242 -26.49 3.41 8.78
CA GLY A 242 -26.59 4.37 7.68
C GLY A 242 -25.29 4.50 6.87
N PRO A 243 -24.83 5.74 6.56
CA PRO A 243 -23.67 6.01 5.71
C PRO A 243 -22.31 5.87 6.42
N THR A 244 -22.26 5.26 7.62
CA THR A 244 -21.05 5.24 8.47
C THR A 244 -20.24 3.93 8.43
N LYS A 245 -20.51 3.07 7.44
CA LYS A 245 -19.79 1.78 7.25
C LYS A 245 -18.28 1.95 7.18
N LEU A 246 -17.82 3.03 6.52
CA LEU A 246 -16.39 3.31 6.37
C LEU A 246 -15.71 3.69 7.69
N GLN A 247 -16.38 4.47 8.52
CA GLN A 247 -15.89 4.83 9.84
C GLN A 247 -15.83 3.60 10.74
N LEU A 248 -16.81 2.69 10.64
CA LEU A 248 -16.73 1.41 11.31
C LEU A 248 -15.59 0.53 10.78
N ASN A 249 -15.31 0.54 9.48
CA ASN A 249 -14.15 -0.17 8.90
C ASN A 249 -12.84 0.35 9.51
N TYR A 250 -12.70 1.66 9.69
CA TYR A 250 -11.58 2.27 10.39
C TYR A 250 -11.50 1.80 11.85
N LEU A 251 -12.58 1.92 12.63
CA LEU A 251 -12.60 1.49 14.03
C LEU A 251 -12.30 -0.01 14.19
N GLY A 252 -12.81 -0.83 13.26
CA GLY A 252 -12.61 -2.28 13.21
C GLY A 252 -11.18 -2.72 12.88
N ASN A 253 -10.31 -1.82 12.39
CA ASN A 253 -8.87 -2.08 12.25
C ASN A 253 -8.12 -2.07 13.60
N TYR A 254 -8.79 -1.66 14.68
CA TYR A 254 -8.22 -1.61 16.03
C TYR A 254 -9.05 -2.43 17.02
N ILE A 255 -10.36 -2.20 17.05
CA ILE A 255 -11.27 -2.74 18.05
C ILE A 255 -11.67 -4.20 17.74
N PRO A 256 -11.73 -5.11 18.73
CA PRO A 256 -11.25 -4.92 20.11
C PRO A 256 -9.75 -5.21 20.26
N ARG A 257 -9.17 -6.04 19.38
CA ARG A 257 -7.74 -6.39 19.42
C ARG A 257 -7.25 -6.78 18.04
N PHE A 258 -7.56 -5.95 17.05
CA PHE A 258 -7.04 -6.14 15.71
C PHE A 258 -5.58 -5.66 15.66
N TRP A 259 -5.33 -4.43 16.12
CA TRP A 259 -4.02 -3.84 16.27
C TRP A 259 -3.88 -3.13 17.62
N THR A 260 -2.76 -3.33 18.31
CA THR A 260 -2.43 -2.67 19.58
C THR A 260 -0.96 -2.22 19.58
N PHE A 261 -0.59 -1.30 20.49
CA PHE A 261 0.80 -0.85 20.61
C PHE A 261 1.73 -1.97 21.14
N GLU A 262 1.19 -2.89 21.94
CA GLU A 262 2.00 -3.93 22.60
C GLU A 262 2.26 -5.13 21.69
N THR A 263 1.26 -5.56 20.91
CA THR A 263 1.37 -6.77 20.09
C THR A 263 1.36 -6.52 18.59
N GLY A 264 1.21 -5.26 18.15
CA GLY A 264 0.97 -4.93 16.76
C GLY A 264 -0.32 -5.58 16.24
N CYS A 265 -0.31 -5.98 14.97
CA CYS A 265 -1.45 -6.64 14.36
C CYS A 265 -1.61 -8.10 14.84
N SER A 266 -2.62 -8.36 15.67
CA SER A 266 -2.84 -9.70 16.26
C SER A 266 -3.53 -10.67 15.30
N VAL A 267 -4.20 -10.14 14.28
CA VAL A 267 -5.07 -10.92 13.37
C VAL A 267 -4.49 -11.02 11.95
N CYS A 268 -3.33 -10.42 11.71
CA CYS A 268 -2.71 -10.41 10.39
C CYS A 268 -2.24 -11.81 9.95
N ASP A 269 -2.00 -12.70 10.90
CA ASP A 269 -1.60 -14.09 10.65
C ASP A 269 -2.79 -15.08 10.67
N GLU A 270 -4.02 -14.58 10.86
CA GLU A 270 -5.21 -15.42 10.83
C GLU A 270 -5.57 -15.84 9.40
N GLY A 271 -5.78 -17.15 9.21
CA GLY A 271 -6.27 -17.70 7.95
C GLY A 271 -5.27 -17.57 6.79
N LEU A 272 -3.97 -17.44 7.09
CA LEU A 272 -2.91 -17.44 6.08
C LEU A 272 -2.96 -18.72 5.24
N ARG A 273 -2.75 -18.56 3.94
CA ARG A 273 -2.60 -19.67 3.00
C ARG A 273 -1.11 -19.97 2.85
N SER A 274 -0.57 -20.91 3.62
CA SER A 274 0.84 -21.30 3.50
C SER A 274 1.15 -21.78 2.08
N LEU A 275 2.18 -21.20 1.45
CA LEU A 275 2.76 -21.69 0.20
C LEU A 275 4.04 -22.53 0.45
N LYS A 276 4.44 -22.69 1.70
CA LYS A 276 5.65 -23.46 2.07
C LYS A 276 5.48 -24.94 1.73
N GLY A 277 6.46 -25.51 1.04
CA GLY A 277 6.47 -26.92 0.65
C GLY A 277 5.55 -27.27 -0.52
N ILE A 278 4.84 -26.29 -1.09
CA ILE A 278 4.11 -26.46 -2.35
C ILE A 278 5.12 -26.36 -3.49
N GLY A 279 5.26 -27.42 -4.28
CA GLY A 279 6.10 -27.40 -5.48
C GLY A 279 5.57 -26.40 -6.51
N ASP A 280 6.46 -25.90 -7.37
CA ASP A 280 6.11 -24.84 -8.34
C ASP A 280 4.91 -25.21 -9.24
N GLU A 281 4.74 -26.50 -9.55
CA GLU A 281 3.60 -27.02 -10.33
C GLU A 281 2.26 -27.10 -9.57
N ALA A 282 2.27 -26.90 -8.26
CA ALA A 282 1.05 -26.88 -7.46
C ALA A 282 0.66 -25.45 -7.02
N LEU A 283 1.47 -24.44 -7.39
CA LEU A 283 1.15 -23.04 -7.14
C LEU A 283 -0.08 -22.59 -7.97
N PRO A 284 -0.90 -21.68 -7.42
CA PRO A 284 -2.11 -21.22 -8.08
C PRO A 284 -1.80 -20.45 -9.36
N THR A 285 -2.66 -20.57 -10.38
CA THR A 285 -2.49 -19.77 -11.60
C THR A 285 -2.88 -18.32 -11.34
N VAL A 286 -2.04 -17.40 -11.79
CA VAL A 286 -2.23 -15.95 -11.64
C VAL A 286 -2.30 -15.30 -13.02
N LEU A 287 -3.35 -14.49 -13.27
CA LEU A 287 -3.36 -13.55 -14.38
C LEU A 287 -2.79 -12.22 -13.89
N VAL A 288 -1.69 -11.78 -14.49
CA VAL A 288 -1.04 -10.51 -14.21
C VAL A 288 -1.46 -9.50 -15.26
N GLY A 289 -2.21 -8.47 -14.84
CA GLY A 289 -2.57 -7.32 -15.66
C GLY A 289 -1.53 -6.22 -15.47
N LEU A 290 -0.85 -5.84 -16.56
CA LEU A 290 0.14 -4.76 -16.61
C LEU A 290 -0.46 -3.59 -17.39
N PHE A 291 -0.51 -2.42 -16.77
CA PHE A 291 -1.15 -1.23 -17.33
C PHE A 291 -0.15 -0.09 -17.52
N ILE A 292 0.10 0.28 -18.78
CA ILE A 292 0.96 1.40 -19.18
C ILE A 292 0.04 2.46 -19.79
N GLU A 293 -0.50 3.33 -18.93
CA GLU A 293 -1.57 4.28 -19.29
C GLU A 293 -1.06 5.69 -19.61
N GLN A 294 0.21 5.98 -19.32
CA GLN A 294 0.86 7.26 -19.56
C GLN A 294 2.38 7.08 -19.67
N PRO A 295 3.12 8.06 -20.23
CA PRO A 295 4.57 7.99 -20.33
C PRO A 295 5.21 7.77 -18.95
N THR A 296 5.77 6.58 -18.76
CA THR A 296 6.37 6.15 -17.49
C THR A 296 7.89 5.95 -17.65
N PRO A 297 8.73 6.54 -16.79
CA PRO A 297 10.17 6.32 -16.80
C PRO A 297 10.53 4.90 -16.33
N PHE A 298 11.72 4.43 -16.69
CA PHE A 298 12.28 3.15 -16.26
C PHE A 298 11.40 1.93 -16.56
N LEU A 299 10.63 1.95 -17.64
CA LEU A 299 9.78 0.81 -18.03
C LEU A 299 10.61 -0.46 -18.29
N SER A 300 11.88 -0.33 -18.67
CA SER A 300 12.82 -1.45 -18.79
C SER A 300 13.12 -2.09 -17.44
N LEU A 301 13.35 -1.28 -16.39
CA LEU A 301 13.49 -1.76 -15.01
C LEU A 301 12.19 -2.39 -14.50
N PHE A 302 11.03 -1.86 -14.86
CA PHE A 302 9.73 -2.46 -14.51
C PHE A 302 9.65 -3.91 -15.01
N PHE A 303 9.99 -4.17 -16.28
CA PHE A 303 10.02 -5.52 -16.82
C PHE A 303 11.11 -6.40 -16.19
N GLN A 304 12.29 -5.85 -15.89
CA GLN A 304 13.33 -6.60 -15.16
C GLN A 304 12.85 -7.01 -13.76
N ARG A 305 12.13 -6.13 -13.05
CA ARG A 305 11.54 -6.42 -11.74
C ARG A 305 10.45 -7.49 -11.84
N LEU A 306 9.63 -7.46 -12.90
CA LEU A 306 8.66 -8.51 -13.19
C LEU A 306 9.35 -9.88 -13.37
N LEU A 307 10.46 -9.94 -14.10
CA LEU A 307 11.24 -11.17 -14.32
C LEU A 307 11.92 -11.69 -13.04
N ARG A 308 12.23 -10.78 -12.10
CA ARG A 308 12.82 -11.11 -10.79
C ARG A 308 11.80 -11.62 -9.78
N LEU A 309 10.49 -11.49 -10.04
CA LEU A 309 9.47 -12.03 -9.14
C LEU A 309 9.70 -13.52 -8.89
N GLN A 310 9.74 -13.91 -7.62
CA GLN A 310 9.92 -15.29 -7.18
C GLN A 310 8.61 -16.06 -7.33
N TYR A 311 8.12 -16.20 -8.56
CA TYR A 311 6.92 -16.97 -8.89
C TYR A 311 7.12 -17.69 -10.23
N PRO A 312 6.67 -18.95 -10.40
CA PRO A 312 6.91 -19.67 -11.66
C PRO A 312 6.21 -18.97 -12.82
N ARG A 313 6.97 -18.56 -13.84
CA ARG A 313 6.45 -17.88 -15.05
C ARG A 313 5.40 -18.73 -15.78
N LYS A 314 5.58 -20.06 -15.77
CA LYS A 314 4.60 -21.04 -16.30
C LYS A 314 3.27 -21.12 -15.53
N ARG A 315 3.18 -20.48 -14.36
CA ARG A 315 1.94 -20.29 -13.57
C ARG A 315 1.39 -18.87 -13.67
N MET A 316 2.03 -18.03 -14.47
CA MET A 316 1.64 -16.65 -14.72
C MET A 316 1.16 -16.49 -16.17
N ARG A 317 0.05 -15.79 -16.32
CA ARG A 317 -0.46 -15.34 -17.61
C ARG A 317 -0.34 -13.83 -17.63
N LEU A 318 0.08 -13.26 -18.74
CA LEU A 318 0.21 -11.81 -18.87
C LEU A 318 -0.94 -11.24 -19.69
N PHE A 319 -1.54 -10.18 -19.19
CA PHE A 319 -2.35 -9.24 -19.95
C PHE A 319 -1.65 -7.90 -19.89
N ILE A 320 -1.23 -7.37 -21.03
CA ILE A 320 -0.52 -6.08 -21.10
C ILE A 320 -1.40 -5.12 -21.89
N HIS A 321 -1.76 -4.00 -21.27
CA HIS A 321 -2.34 -2.87 -21.96
C HIS A 321 -1.30 -1.76 -22.05
N ASN A 322 -0.95 -1.36 -23.27
CA ASN A 322 -0.07 -0.23 -23.51
C ASN A 322 -0.85 0.84 -24.29
N HIS A 323 -1.14 1.96 -23.63
CA HIS A 323 -1.74 3.12 -24.26
C HIS A 323 -0.70 4.00 -24.99
N GLU A 324 0.57 3.89 -24.60
CA GLU A 324 1.63 4.80 -25.03
C GLU A 324 2.41 4.31 -26.24
N GLN A 325 2.34 5.06 -27.34
CA GLN A 325 3.09 4.77 -28.56
C GLN A 325 4.61 4.75 -28.33
N HIS A 326 5.11 5.63 -27.44
CA HIS A 326 6.52 5.72 -27.08
C HIS A 326 7.05 4.39 -26.50
N HIS A 327 6.23 3.68 -25.73
CA HIS A 327 6.60 2.44 -25.04
C HIS A 327 6.45 1.17 -25.89
N LYS A 328 5.87 1.29 -27.09
CA LYS A 328 5.54 0.15 -27.94
C LYS A 328 6.75 -0.75 -28.24
N ALA A 329 7.86 -0.16 -28.69
CA ALA A 329 9.04 -0.93 -29.08
C ALA A 329 9.62 -1.73 -27.90
N LEU A 330 9.64 -1.14 -26.71
CA LEU A 330 10.15 -1.80 -25.50
C LEU A 330 9.24 -2.96 -25.04
N VAL A 331 7.91 -2.78 -25.13
CA VAL A 331 6.95 -3.86 -24.83
C VAL A 331 7.10 -5.02 -25.81
N GLU A 332 7.21 -4.72 -27.11
CA GLU A 332 7.40 -5.74 -28.15
C GLU A 332 8.72 -6.50 -27.97
N GLN A 333 9.81 -5.80 -27.64
CA GLN A 333 11.10 -6.41 -27.34
C GLN A 333 11.01 -7.36 -26.12
N PHE A 334 10.41 -6.89 -25.02
CA PHE A 334 10.21 -7.73 -23.83
C PHE A 334 9.42 -9.01 -24.15
N LEU A 335 8.37 -8.90 -24.96
CA LEU A 335 7.57 -10.06 -25.36
C LEU A 335 8.31 -11.00 -26.31
N ALA A 336 9.15 -10.48 -27.20
CA ALA A 336 9.98 -11.30 -28.07
C ALA A 336 11.04 -12.08 -27.29
N GLU A 337 11.63 -11.47 -26.25
CA GLU A 337 12.68 -12.10 -25.44
C GLU A 337 12.12 -13.07 -24.38
N HIS A 338 11.00 -12.73 -23.75
CA HIS A 338 10.51 -13.43 -22.55
C HIS A 338 9.06 -13.92 -22.62
N GLY A 339 8.32 -13.61 -23.69
CA GLY A 339 6.89 -13.94 -23.80
C GLY A 339 6.60 -15.44 -23.69
N ASP A 340 7.43 -16.28 -24.30
CA ASP A 340 7.29 -17.75 -24.32
C ASP A 340 7.56 -18.40 -22.96
N GLU A 341 8.16 -17.68 -22.01
CA GLU A 341 8.41 -18.18 -20.67
C GLU A 341 7.14 -18.21 -19.80
N TYR A 342 6.16 -17.37 -20.14
CA TYR A 342 4.87 -17.30 -19.47
C TYR A 342 3.90 -18.38 -19.99
N GLN A 343 2.82 -18.63 -19.25
CA GLN A 343 1.81 -19.60 -19.68
C GLN A 343 1.04 -19.13 -20.91
N SER A 344 0.72 -17.84 -20.97
CA SER A 344 0.07 -17.18 -22.11
C SER A 344 0.25 -15.67 -21.99
N VAL A 345 0.31 -14.97 -23.12
CA VAL A 345 0.37 -13.51 -23.17
C VAL A 345 -0.76 -12.98 -24.03
N LYS A 346 -1.40 -11.89 -23.60
CA LYS A 346 -2.31 -11.08 -24.40
C LYS A 346 -1.88 -9.61 -24.33
N LEU A 347 -1.50 -9.04 -25.47
CA LEU A 347 -1.16 -7.63 -25.61
C LEU A 347 -2.33 -6.88 -26.24
N VAL A 348 -2.67 -5.72 -25.68
CA VAL A 348 -3.53 -4.70 -26.27
C VAL A 348 -2.65 -3.45 -26.42
N GLY A 349 -2.18 -3.20 -27.64
CA GLY A 349 -1.30 -2.09 -27.93
C GLY A 349 -2.04 -0.78 -28.21
N PRO A 350 -1.28 0.31 -28.42
CA PRO A 350 -1.81 1.67 -28.55
C PRO A 350 -2.67 1.84 -29.81
N GLU A 351 -2.47 0.99 -30.83
CA GLU A 351 -3.26 0.99 -32.06
C GLU A 351 -4.77 0.71 -31.84
N VAL A 352 -5.14 -0.01 -30.78
CA VAL A 352 -6.53 -0.41 -30.51
C VAL A 352 -7.33 0.74 -29.86
N ARG A 353 -6.65 1.76 -29.30
CA ARG A 353 -7.24 2.93 -28.63
C ARG A 353 -8.32 2.59 -27.60
N VAL A 354 -8.01 1.64 -26.72
CA VAL A 354 -8.88 1.29 -25.60
C VAL A 354 -8.70 2.31 -24.47
N ALA A 355 -9.79 2.75 -23.84
CA ALA A 355 -9.72 3.63 -22.69
C ALA A 355 -9.22 2.86 -21.45
N ASN A 356 -8.54 3.56 -20.53
CA ASN A 356 -7.97 2.96 -19.31
C ASN A 356 -8.99 2.09 -18.54
N ALA A 357 -10.20 2.61 -18.27
CA ALA A 357 -11.24 1.87 -17.57
C ALA A 357 -11.68 0.59 -18.31
N ASP A 358 -11.85 0.65 -19.63
CA ASP A 358 -12.19 -0.50 -20.46
C ASP A 358 -11.09 -1.56 -20.45
N ALA A 359 -9.82 -1.15 -20.55
CA ALA A 359 -8.68 -2.05 -20.52
C ALA A 359 -8.58 -2.79 -19.18
N ARG A 360 -8.80 -2.09 -18.06
CA ARG A 360 -8.82 -2.69 -16.73
C ARG A 360 -9.99 -3.65 -16.53
N ASN A 361 -11.17 -3.30 -17.01
CA ASN A 361 -12.33 -4.20 -17.06
C ASN A 361 -11.99 -5.46 -17.86
N MET A 362 -11.38 -5.33 -19.05
CA MET A 362 -10.95 -6.47 -19.86
C MET A 362 -9.99 -7.40 -19.10
N GLY A 363 -8.99 -6.85 -18.40
CA GLY A 363 -8.05 -7.61 -17.59
C GLY A 363 -8.75 -8.41 -16.47
N ALA A 364 -9.62 -7.75 -15.72
CA ALA A 364 -10.41 -8.40 -14.66
C ALA A 364 -11.36 -9.47 -15.22
N ASP A 365 -12.01 -9.18 -16.36
CA ASP A 365 -12.95 -10.09 -17.02
C ASP A 365 -12.28 -11.35 -17.57
N LEU A 366 -11.06 -11.25 -18.09
CA LEU A 366 -10.29 -12.42 -18.51
C LEU A 366 -10.08 -13.40 -17.35
N CYS A 367 -9.80 -12.91 -16.14
CA CYS A 367 -9.73 -13.78 -14.96
C CYS A 367 -11.12 -14.24 -14.49
N ARG A 368 -12.14 -13.39 -14.57
CA ARG A 368 -13.52 -13.70 -14.18
C ARG A 368 -14.09 -14.86 -15.02
N GLN A 369 -13.88 -14.82 -16.32
CA GLN A 369 -14.39 -15.83 -17.27
C GLN A 369 -13.63 -17.15 -17.20
N ASP A 370 -12.37 -17.13 -16.79
CA ASP A 370 -11.55 -18.32 -16.69
C ASP A 370 -11.56 -18.94 -15.27
N ARG A 371 -12.14 -20.13 -15.15
CA ARG A 371 -12.18 -20.87 -13.87
C ARG A 371 -10.81 -21.33 -13.37
N SER A 372 -9.81 -21.46 -14.25
CA SER A 372 -8.43 -21.77 -13.87
C SER A 372 -7.71 -20.57 -13.26
N CYS A 373 -8.16 -19.33 -13.54
CA CYS A 373 -7.62 -18.13 -12.91
C CYS A 373 -7.99 -18.10 -11.42
N THR A 374 -6.99 -18.30 -10.58
CA THR A 374 -7.16 -18.31 -9.11
C THR A 374 -7.01 -16.90 -8.55
N TYR A 375 -6.09 -16.11 -9.09
CA TYR A 375 -5.86 -14.73 -8.68
C TYR A 375 -5.66 -13.82 -9.91
N TYR A 376 -6.16 -12.59 -9.80
CA TYR A 376 -5.88 -11.49 -10.71
C TYR A 376 -4.95 -10.51 -9.99
N PHE A 377 -3.76 -10.27 -10.53
CA PHE A 377 -2.77 -9.35 -9.99
C PHE A 377 -2.62 -8.16 -10.94
N SER A 378 -3.14 -7.00 -10.56
CA SER A 378 -3.04 -5.76 -11.32
C SER A 378 -1.82 -4.98 -10.87
N VAL A 379 -1.00 -4.53 -11.81
CA VAL A 379 0.18 -3.70 -11.56
C VAL A 379 0.26 -2.61 -12.63
N ASP A 380 0.34 -1.36 -12.18
CA ASP A 380 0.57 -0.21 -13.05
C ASP A 380 2.06 0.00 -13.27
N ALA A 381 2.42 0.54 -14.43
CA ALA A 381 3.82 0.73 -14.84
C ALA A 381 4.63 1.63 -13.89
N ASP A 382 3.95 2.51 -13.17
CA ASP A 382 4.55 3.47 -12.22
C ASP A 382 4.88 2.84 -10.86
N VAL A 383 4.67 1.53 -10.69
CA VAL A 383 5.01 0.80 -9.48
C VAL A 383 6.39 0.14 -9.61
N ALA A 384 7.33 0.62 -8.79
CA ALA A 384 8.64 0.01 -8.60
C ALA A 384 8.57 -1.14 -7.58
N LEU A 385 8.24 -2.35 -8.04
CA LEU A 385 8.22 -3.55 -7.18
C LEU A 385 9.64 -4.05 -6.88
N THR A 386 10.18 -3.65 -5.74
CA THR A 386 11.55 -4.00 -5.31
C THR A 386 11.62 -5.33 -4.53
N GLU A 387 10.52 -5.79 -3.92
CA GLU A 387 10.46 -7.07 -3.20
C GLU A 387 10.10 -8.24 -4.15
N PRO A 388 11.04 -9.16 -4.44
CA PRO A 388 10.80 -10.28 -5.35
C PRO A 388 9.69 -11.24 -4.91
N LYS A 389 9.39 -11.33 -3.61
CA LYS A 389 8.36 -12.22 -3.06
C LYS A 389 6.97 -11.61 -3.03
N THR A 390 6.77 -10.40 -3.55
CA THR A 390 5.50 -9.64 -3.49
C THR A 390 4.28 -10.51 -3.78
N LEU A 391 4.27 -11.22 -4.92
CA LEU A 391 3.11 -12.03 -5.31
C LEU A 391 2.84 -13.18 -4.33
N ARG A 392 3.89 -13.85 -3.82
CA ARG A 392 3.72 -14.92 -2.80
C ARG A 392 3.15 -14.35 -1.51
N LEU A 393 3.71 -13.24 -1.02
CA LEU A 393 3.27 -12.60 0.23
C LEU A 393 1.80 -12.16 0.16
N LEU A 394 1.36 -11.60 -0.98
CA LEU A 394 -0.03 -11.20 -1.18
C LEU A 394 -0.98 -12.41 -1.23
N ILE A 395 -0.59 -13.51 -1.90
CA ILE A 395 -1.37 -14.74 -1.95
C ILE A 395 -1.48 -15.38 -0.55
N GLU A 396 -0.38 -15.43 0.20
CA GLU A 396 -0.33 -16.01 1.55
C GLU A 396 -1.27 -15.28 2.52
N GLN A 397 -1.46 -13.97 2.35
CA GLN A 397 -2.34 -13.15 3.19
C GLN A 397 -3.84 -13.50 3.03
N ASN A 398 -4.21 -14.22 1.97
CA ASN A 398 -5.49 -14.89 1.77
C ASN A 398 -6.75 -13.99 1.87
N LYS A 399 -6.65 -12.70 1.53
CA LYS A 399 -7.81 -11.79 1.46
C LYS A 399 -8.52 -11.85 0.11
N ARG A 400 -9.74 -11.32 0.04
CA ARG A 400 -10.53 -11.24 -1.21
C ARG A 400 -9.92 -10.24 -2.19
N THR A 401 -9.66 -9.04 -1.69
CA THR A 401 -8.99 -7.96 -2.40
C THR A 401 -7.90 -7.39 -1.48
N LEU A 402 -6.66 -7.36 -1.96
CA LEU A 402 -5.50 -6.91 -1.17
C LEU A 402 -4.53 -6.10 -2.02
N SER A 403 -4.17 -4.92 -1.54
CA SER A 403 -3.12 -4.08 -2.12
C SER A 403 -1.84 -4.14 -1.29
N ALA A 404 -0.70 -4.02 -1.97
CA ALA A 404 0.59 -3.79 -1.35
C ALA A 404 0.80 -2.27 -1.20
N ARG A 405 1.20 -1.80 -0.01
CA ARG A 405 1.60 -0.40 0.15
C ARG A 405 2.91 -0.17 -0.62
N ALA A 406 2.84 0.67 -1.65
CA ALA A 406 4.01 1.26 -2.28
C ALA A 406 4.21 2.67 -1.71
N SER A 407 5.41 2.97 -1.20
CA SER A 407 5.74 4.31 -0.68
C SER A 407 5.92 5.31 -1.81
N SER A 408 5.53 6.57 -1.61
CA SER A 408 5.94 7.66 -2.51
C SER A 408 6.95 8.55 -1.80
N LEU A 409 8.06 8.87 -2.47
CA LEU A 409 9.06 9.85 -2.00
C LEU A 409 8.59 11.30 -2.21
N ALA A 410 7.71 11.54 -3.20
CA ALA A 410 7.31 12.88 -3.65
C ALA A 410 5.85 13.25 -3.32
N ARG A 411 4.94 12.28 -3.16
CA ARG A 411 3.52 12.54 -2.89
C ARG A 411 3.15 12.19 -1.45
N MET A 412 2.47 13.14 -0.80
CA MET A 412 1.83 13.00 0.51
C MET A 412 0.68 11.97 0.52
N PHE A 413 0.31 11.44 -0.65
CA PHE A 413 -0.75 10.45 -0.84
C PHE A 413 -0.14 9.11 -1.25
N PRO A 414 -0.06 8.10 -0.35
CA PRO A 414 0.28 6.73 -0.74
C PRO A 414 -0.78 6.15 -1.70
N THR A 415 -0.57 4.92 -2.22
CA THR A 415 -1.52 4.13 -3.06
C THR A 415 -2.91 3.89 -2.44
N THR A 416 -3.23 4.54 -1.33
CA THR A 416 -4.45 4.36 -0.55
C THR A 416 -4.94 5.68 0.04
N TRP A 417 -6.26 5.88 0.00
CA TRP A 417 -6.95 6.83 0.86
C TRP A 417 -7.63 6.03 1.96
N GLY A 418 -7.32 6.34 3.21
CA GLY A 418 -7.84 5.67 4.38
C GLY A 418 -7.15 6.22 5.60
N ALA A 419 -7.89 6.41 6.69
CA ALA A 419 -7.35 6.89 7.96
C ALA A 419 -6.37 5.86 8.55
N LEU A 420 -5.15 5.84 8.01
CA LEU A 420 -3.96 5.58 8.81
C LEU A 420 -3.97 6.57 9.98
N PRO A 421 -3.31 6.26 11.11
CA PRO A 421 -3.16 7.22 12.21
C PRO A 421 -2.83 8.60 11.63
N ALA A 422 -3.41 9.67 12.20
CA ALA A 422 -3.34 11.05 11.72
C ALA A 422 -1.91 11.62 11.49
N CYS A 423 -0.87 10.81 11.68
CA CYS A 423 0.50 11.13 11.28
C CYS A 423 0.71 11.09 9.75
N ASP A 424 -0.17 10.45 8.95
CA ASP A 424 -0.06 10.34 7.47
C ASP A 424 -1.23 11.04 6.71
N SER A 425 -2.02 11.90 7.35
CA SER A 425 -3.18 12.59 6.72
C SER A 425 -2.97 14.12 6.70
N PRO A 426 -3.45 14.86 5.69
CA PRO A 426 -3.29 16.33 5.61
C PRO A 426 -4.15 17.12 6.62
N ALA A 427 -4.85 16.45 7.55
CA ALA A 427 -5.56 17.09 8.65
C ALA A 427 -4.60 17.33 9.85
N PRO A 428 -4.76 18.41 10.64
CA PRO A 428 -3.87 18.71 11.76
C PRO A 428 -3.80 17.53 12.74
N SER A 429 -2.58 17.04 12.96
CA SER A 429 -2.28 15.85 13.76
C SER A 429 -2.36 16.14 15.27
N PRO A 430 -2.73 15.13 16.10
CA PRO A 430 -2.62 15.24 17.56
C PRO A 430 -1.14 15.22 18.00
N PRO A 431 -0.78 15.88 19.12
CA PRO A 431 0.61 16.06 19.60
C PRO A 431 1.34 14.77 20.03
N ALA A 432 0.72 13.60 19.89
CA ALA A 432 1.32 12.29 20.19
C ALA A 432 2.12 11.69 19.01
N CYS A 433 2.08 12.30 17.81
CA CYS A 433 2.84 11.82 16.65
C CYS A 433 4.36 12.11 16.74
N ASP A 434 4.82 12.99 17.64
CA ASP A 434 6.23 13.42 17.74
C ASP A 434 7.19 12.37 18.36
N LEU A 435 6.71 11.20 18.80
CA LEU A 435 7.49 10.28 19.65
C LEU A 435 7.64 8.83 19.13
N SER A 436 7.28 8.51 17.88
CA SER A 436 7.44 7.15 17.34
C SER A 436 7.94 7.12 15.88
N PRO A 437 9.19 6.67 15.62
CA PRO A 437 9.78 6.65 14.28
C PRO A 437 9.53 5.35 13.49
N SER A 438 8.61 4.47 13.91
CA SER A 438 8.33 3.20 13.20
C SER A 438 6.91 3.17 12.63
N PRO A 439 6.73 2.84 11.33
CA PRO A 439 5.40 2.76 10.73
C PRO A 439 4.61 1.62 11.38
N VAL A 440 3.35 1.92 11.72
CA VAL A 440 2.37 0.97 12.25
C VAL A 440 2.09 -0.11 11.19
N ALA A 441 2.76 -1.26 11.31
CA ALA A 441 2.67 -2.36 10.34
C ALA A 441 1.44 -3.26 10.61
N GLY A 442 0.72 -3.63 9.55
CA GLY A 442 -0.50 -4.44 9.63
C GLY A 442 -1.18 -4.69 8.28
N VAL A 443 -2.42 -5.17 8.37
CA VAL A 443 -3.33 -5.38 7.23
C VAL A 443 -4.59 -4.59 7.53
N TRP A 444 -4.85 -3.56 6.74
CA TRP A 444 -5.81 -2.51 7.04
C TRP A 444 -6.99 -2.59 6.08
N ASN A 445 -8.22 -2.58 6.60
CA ASN A 445 -9.39 -2.35 5.76
C ASN A 445 -9.47 -0.86 5.42
N VAL A 446 -9.34 -0.53 4.13
CA VAL A 446 -9.24 0.85 3.64
C VAL A 446 -10.30 1.14 2.58
N PRO A 447 -10.79 2.39 2.47
CA PRO A 447 -11.80 2.72 1.47
C PRO A 447 -11.24 2.82 0.05
N TYR A 448 -9.93 2.97 -0.16
CA TYR A 448 -9.34 3.13 -1.50
C TYR A 448 -8.00 2.40 -1.61
N ILE A 449 -7.79 1.74 -2.75
CA ILE A 449 -6.55 1.10 -3.18
C ILE A 449 -6.32 1.38 -4.67
N SER A 450 -5.07 1.54 -5.09
CA SER A 450 -4.70 1.77 -6.49
C SER A 450 -3.34 1.16 -6.84
N ASN A 451 -2.95 1.24 -8.11
CA ASN A 451 -1.66 0.88 -8.70
C ASN A 451 -1.22 -0.60 -8.60
N VAL A 452 -1.26 -1.22 -7.42
CA VAL A 452 -0.88 -2.62 -7.22
C VAL A 452 -1.84 -3.35 -6.28
N TYR A 453 -2.53 -4.35 -6.79
CA TYR A 453 -3.48 -5.14 -6.00
C TYR A 453 -3.74 -6.54 -6.56
N LEU A 454 -4.08 -7.44 -5.65
CA LEU A 454 -4.42 -8.84 -5.89
C LEU A 454 -5.90 -9.07 -5.55
N ILE A 455 -6.65 -9.60 -6.50
CA ILE A 455 -8.05 -10.00 -6.33
C ILE A 455 -8.16 -11.51 -6.51
N LYS A 456 -8.88 -12.19 -5.59
CA LYS A 456 -9.23 -13.60 -5.79
C LYS A 456 -10.19 -13.77 -6.95
N GLY A 457 -9.88 -14.69 -7.86
CA GLY A 457 -10.77 -15.04 -8.98
C GLY A 457 -12.15 -15.53 -8.51
N SER A 458 -12.21 -16.20 -7.35
CA SER A 458 -13.49 -16.58 -6.73
C SER A 458 -14.33 -15.37 -6.29
N ALA A 459 -13.70 -14.30 -5.82
CA ALA A 459 -14.40 -13.06 -5.43
C ALA A 459 -14.92 -12.33 -6.68
N LEU A 460 -14.12 -12.27 -7.76
CA LEU A 460 -14.56 -11.72 -9.07
C LEU A 460 -15.80 -12.42 -9.64
N ARG A 461 -15.95 -13.73 -9.40
CA ARG A 461 -17.06 -14.55 -9.93
C ARG A 461 -18.29 -14.62 -9.02
N ALA A 462 -18.08 -14.69 -7.71
CA ALA A 462 -19.16 -14.96 -6.75
C ALA A 462 -19.68 -13.69 -6.06
N GLU A 463 -18.86 -12.65 -5.92
CA GLU A 463 -19.18 -11.50 -5.06
C GLU A 463 -19.27 -10.20 -5.88
N LEU A 464 -18.36 -10.00 -6.83
CA LEU A 464 -18.35 -8.84 -7.72
C LEU A 464 -19.17 -9.12 -8.99
N GLN A 465 -20.50 -9.18 -8.82
CA GLN A 465 -21.48 -9.49 -9.87
C GLN A 465 -21.62 -8.37 -10.91
N GLN A 466 -21.41 -7.11 -10.52
CA GLN A 466 -21.29 -6.02 -11.49
C GLN A 466 -19.98 -6.19 -12.25
N THR A 467 -20.09 -6.40 -13.56
CA THR A 467 -18.91 -6.68 -14.40
C THR A 467 -18.07 -5.44 -14.64
N ASP A 468 -18.73 -4.30 -14.82
CA ASP A 468 -18.09 -2.99 -14.93
C ASP A 468 -17.63 -2.51 -13.55
N LEU A 469 -16.33 -2.66 -13.31
CA LEU A 469 -15.71 -2.23 -12.07
C LEU A 469 -15.12 -0.82 -12.19
N PHE A 470 -14.68 -0.40 -13.38
CA PHE A 470 -13.86 0.81 -13.53
C PHE A 470 -14.60 2.04 -14.06
N HIS A 471 -15.91 1.94 -14.36
CA HIS A 471 -16.73 3.13 -14.61
C HIS A 471 -17.67 3.43 -13.44
N HIS A 472 -17.66 4.69 -13.00
CA HIS A 472 -18.68 5.22 -12.11
C HIS A 472 -18.81 6.73 -12.26
N SER A 473 -19.93 7.18 -12.81
CA SER A 473 -20.25 8.61 -12.94
C SER A 473 -19.13 9.41 -13.64
N LYS A 474 -18.51 10.39 -12.95
CA LYS A 474 -17.39 11.21 -13.43
C LYS A 474 -16.09 10.93 -12.65
N LEU A 475 -16.03 9.84 -11.91
CA LEU A 475 -14.84 9.46 -11.14
C LEU A 475 -13.76 8.95 -12.09
N ASP A 476 -12.50 9.10 -11.70
CA ASP A 476 -11.41 8.40 -12.38
C ASP A 476 -11.55 6.88 -12.21
N PRO A 477 -10.90 6.08 -13.07
CA PRO A 477 -11.08 4.63 -13.08
C PRO A 477 -10.77 3.94 -11.75
N ASP A 478 -9.77 4.41 -10.99
CA ASP A 478 -9.38 3.79 -9.72
C ASP A 478 -10.34 4.16 -8.58
N MET A 479 -10.84 5.40 -8.56
CA MET A 479 -11.92 5.80 -7.64
C MET A 479 -13.22 5.07 -7.96
N ALA A 480 -13.55 4.89 -9.24
CA ALA A 480 -14.70 4.12 -9.69
C ALA A 480 -14.59 2.66 -9.26
N PHE A 481 -13.43 2.02 -9.48
CA PHE A 481 -13.12 0.69 -8.98
C PHE A 481 -13.39 0.53 -7.49
N CYS A 482 -12.82 1.42 -6.68
CA CYS A 482 -13.01 1.37 -5.24
C CYS A 482 -14.48 1.61 -4.85
N ALA A 483 -15.17 2.54 -5.51
CA ALA A 483 -16.58 2.81 -5.25
C ALA A 483 -17.50 1.62 -5.58
N ASN A 484 -17.27 0.99 -6.72
CA ASN A 484 -18.04 -0.16 -7.21
C ASN A 484 -17.81 -1.42 -6.38
N ILE A 485 -16.59 -1.63 -5.87
CA ILE A 485 -16.30 -2.71 -4.91
C ILE A 485 -17.04 -2.48 -3.58
N ARG A 486 -17.01 -1.24 -3.06
CA ARG A 486 -17.70 -0.91 -1.79
C ARG A 486 -19.22 -1.04 -1.89
N GLN A 487 -19.82 -0.69 -3.03
CA GLN A 487 -21.27 -0.85 -3.26
C GLN A 487 -21.71 -2.32 -3.26
N GLN A 488 -20.78 -3.27 -3.41
CA GLN A 488 -21.02 -4.71 -3.37
C GLN A 488 -20.57 -5.33 -2.02
N ASP A 489 -20.35 -4.52 -0.99
CA ASP A 489 -19.98 -4.94 0.37
C ASP A 489 -18.71 -5.84 0.48
N VAL A 490 -17.78 -5.66 -0.46
CA VAL A 490 -16.47 -6.34 -0.43
C VAL A 490 -15.44 -5.41 0.20
N PHE A 491 -14.67 -5.90 1.17
CA PHE A 491 -13.61 -5.09 1.78
C PHE A 491 -12.37 -5.04 0.88
N MET A 492 -11.69 -3.90 0.94
CA MET A 492 -10.39 -3.70 0.32
C MET A 492 -9.35 -3.63 1.42
N PHE A 493 -8.37 -4.52 1.37
CA PHE A 493 -7.29 -4.55 2.33
C PHE A 493 -6.02 -3.93 1.77
N LEU A 494 -5.23 -3.30 2.63
CA LEU A 494 -3.88 -2.84 2.37
C LEU A 494 -2.92 -3.55 3.32
N THR A 495 -1.80 -4.07 2.82
CA THR A 495 -0.72 -4.56 3.69
C THR A 495 0.51 -3.67 3.60
N ASN A 496 1.05 -3.29 4.76
CA ASN A 496 2.34 -2.62 4.91
C ASN A 496 3.29 -3.41 5.82
N ARG A 497 3.08 -4.73 5.93
CA ARG A 497 3.94 -5.62 6.74
C ARG A 497 5.33 -5.82 6.15
N HIS A 498 5.49 -5.56 4.86
CA HIS A 498 6.74 -5.63 4.11
C HIS A 498 6.93 -4.36 3.30
N ALA A 499 8.18 -4.01 3.02
CA ALA A 499 8.51 -2.99 2.03
C ALA A 499 8.39 -3.63 0.64
N PHE A 500 7.26 -3.42 -0.03
CA PHE A 500 6.99 -4.05 -1.34
C PHE A 500 7.66 -3.29 -2.49
N GLY A 501 7.82 -1.98 -2.34
CA GLY A 501 8.27 -1.10 -3.41
C GLY A 501 7.84 0.34 -3.19
N HIS A 502 7.99 1.14 -4.23
CA HIS A 502 7.65 2.55 -4.25
C HIS A 502 6.95 2.96 -5.55
N LEU A 503 6.41 4.18 -5.58
CA LEU A 503 5.82 4.78 -6.78
C LEU A 503 6.80 5.74 -7.43
N LEU A 504 6.88 5.67 -8.76
CA LEU A 504 7.63 6.61 -9.58
C LEU A 504 6.91 7.96 -9.64
N SER A 505 7.69 9.04 -9.69
CA SER A 505 7.20 10.37 -10.03
C SER A 505 7.06 10.49 -11.55
N LEU A 506 5.90 10.93 -12.03
CA LEU A 506 5.60 11.06 -13.45
C LEU A 506 5.41 12.52 -13.88
N ASP A 507 5.35 13.46 -12.92
CA ASP A 507 4.91 14.83 -13.14
C ASP A 507 5.79 15.62 -14.12
N SER A 508 7.05 15.22 -14.26
CA SER A 508 8.06 15.90 -15.08
C SER A 508 8.62 15.04 -16.23
N TYR A 509 8.10 13.83 -16.47
CA TYR A 509 8.72 12.92 -17.42
C TYR A 509 8.51 13.43 -18.87
N GLN A 510 9.62 13.61 -19.58
CA GLN A 510 9.64 14.07 -20.97
C GLN A 510 10.01 12.92 -21.90
N THR A 511 9.46 12.91 -23.11
CA THR A 511 9.74 11.90 -24.14
C THR A 511 10.44 12.49 -25.37
N THR A 512 11.27 13.52 -25.15
CA THR A 512 11.92 14.31 -26.21
C THR A 512 13.35 13.86 -26.54
N HIS A 513 13.93 13.01 -25.70
CA HIS A 513 15.29 12.48 -25.84
C HIS A 513 15.24 11.05 -26.37
N LEU A 514 16.38 10.56 -26.87
CA LEU A 514 16.51 9.17 -27.28
C LEU A 514 16.42 8.26 -26.05
N HIS A 515 17.12 8.62 -24.97
CA HIS A 515 17.10 7.94 -23.68
C HIS A 515 16.60 8.85 -22.55
N ASN A 516 15.28 9.03 -22.48
CA ASN A 516 14.62 9.94 -21.55
C ASN A 516 14.94 9.66 -20.06
N ASP A 517 15.12 8.39 -19.70
CA ASP A 517 15.45 7.97 -18.34
C ASP A 517 16.75 8.63 -17.80
N LEU A 518 17.68 9.05 -18.67
CA LEU A 518 18.91 9.73 -18.25
C LEU A 518 18.62 11.01 -17.46
N TRP A 519 17.53 11.72 -17.78
CA TRP A 519 17.14 12.99 -17.14
C TRP A 519 16.37 12.83 -15.83
N GLU A 520 16.08 11.60 -15.41
CA GLU A 520 15.20 11.32 -14.26
C GLU A 520 15.92 11.31 -12.90
N VAL A 521 17.19 11.73 -12.84
CA VAL A 521 18.01 11.74 -11.61
C VAL A 521 17.42 12.59 -10.48
N PHE A 522 16.62 13.61 -10.80
CA PHE A 522 15.97 14.47 -9.80
C PHE A 522 14.64 13.91 -9.32
N SER A 523 13.80 13.42 -10.24
CA SER A 523 12.44 13.00 -9.95
C SER A 523 12.38 11.59 -9.37
N ASN A 524 13.30 10.72 -9.79
CA ASN A 524 13.32 9.30 -9.46
C ASN A 524 14.77 8.82 -9.16
N PRO A 525 15.45 9.38 -8.14
CA PRO A 525 16.87 9.13 -7.89
C PRO A 525 17.21 7.68 -7.55
N GLU A 526 16.31 6.95 -6.89
CA GLU A 526 16.55 5.55 -6.51
C GLU A 526 16.57 4.62 -7.74
N ASP A 527 15.61 4.79 -8.65
CA ASP A 527 15.52 4.03 -9.90
C ASP A 527 16.62 4.44 -10.88
N TRP A 528 16.93 5.74 -10.96
CA TRP A 528 18.06 6.25 -11.74
C TRP A 528 19.37 5.63 -11.27
N LYS A 529 19.59 5.56 -9.95
CA LYS A 529 20.74 4.88 -9.36
C LYS A 529 20.78 3.40 -9.70
N GLU A 530 19.66 2.68 -9.60
CA GLU A 530 19.60 1.25 -9.95
C GLU A 530 19.95 1.01 -11.43
N LYS A 531 19.47 1.89 -12.33
CA LYS A 531 19.73 1.76 -13.78
C LYS A 531 21.16 2.15 -14.14
N TYR A 532 21.66 3.26 -13.60
CA TYR A 532 22.83 3.94 -14.16
C TYR A 532 24.09 3.92 -13.29
N ILE A 533 23.97 3.76 -11.97
CA ILE A 533 25.14 3.70 -11.10
C ILE A 533 25.61 2.26 -10.96
N HIS A 534 26.92 2.06 -11.12
CA HIS A 534 27.53 0.74 -11.08
C HIS A 534 27.19 0.02 -9.75
N GLU A 535 26.73 -1.24 -9.82
CA GLU A 535 26.32 -2.05 -8.65
C GLU A 535 27.36 -2.08 -7.51
N ASN A 536 28.64 -2.12 -7.87
CA ASN A 536 29.78 -2.11 -6.93
C ASN A 536 30.22 -0.71 -6.46
N TYR A 537 29.59 0.39 -6.88
CA TYR A 537 29.92 1.75 -6.43
C TYR A 537 29.85 1.88 -4.90
N THR A 538 28.80 1.35 -4.25
CA THR A 538 28.70 1.45 -2.77
C THR A 538 29.80 0.67 -2.07
N LYS A 539 30.30 -0.43 -2.67
CA LYS A 539 31.48 -1.15 -2.17
C LYS A 539 32.76 -0.33 -2.37
N ALA A 540 32.89 0.33 -3.52
CA ALA A 540 33.97 1.29 -3.80
C ALA A 540 33.98 2.44 -2.79
N LEU A 541 32.82 3.04 -2.53
CA LEU A 541 32.68 4.10 -1.53
C LEU A 541 32.98 3.59 -0.12
N ALA A 542 32.79 2.31 0.18
CA ALA A 542 33.25 1.71 1.45
C ALA A 542 34.78 1.51 1.52
N GLY A 543 35.51 1.73 0.42
CA GLY A 543 36.96 1.56 0.29
C GLY A 543 37.39 0.22 -0.32
N LYS A 544 36.45 -0.57 -0.86
CA LYS A 544 36.73 -1.86 -1.53
C LYS A 544 36.58 -1.69 -3.03
N LEU A 545 37.53 -2.14 -3.86
CA LEU A 545 37.51 -1.97 -5.33
C LEU A 545 37.89 -0.57 -5.82
N VAL A 546 38.56 0.22 -4.98
CA VAL A 546 39.30 1.40 -5.43
C VAL A 546 40.75 0.98 -5.66
N GLU A 547 41.27 1.28 -6.84
CA GLU A 547 42.66 1.04 -7.21
C GLU A 547 43.41 2.36 -7.36
N THR A 548 44.73 2.31 -7.23
CA THR A 548 45.62 3.46 -7.42
C THR A 548 46.67 3.10 -8.48
N PRO A 549 46.30 3.07 -9.78
CA PRO A 549 47.19 2.63 -10.86
C PRO A 549 48.44 3.50 -11.02
N CYS A 550 48.36 4.78 -10.67
CA CYS A 550 49.49 5.72 -10.65
C CYS A 550 49.46 6.53 -9.33
N PRO A 551 50.56 7.14 -8.87
CA PRO A 551 50.57 7.98 -7.68
C PRO A 551 49.47 9.06 -7.76
N ASP A 552 48.63 9.14 -6.73
CA ASP A 552 47.48 10.06 -6.63
C ASP A 552 46.51 10.02 -7.83
N VAL A 553 46.44 8.89 -8.54
CA VAL A 553 45.43 8.61 -9.56
C VAL A 553 44.60 7.44 -9.06
N TYR A 554 43.34 7.71 -8.71
CA TYR A 554 42.40 6.70 -8.24
C TYR A 554 41.54 6.18 -9.36
N TRP A 555 41.13 4.92 -9.25
CA TRP A 555 40.33 4.24 -10.26
C TRP A 555 39.25 3.39 -9.60
N PHE A 556 37.99 3.67 -9.90
CA PHE A 556 36.84 3.00 -9.26
C PHE A 556 35.64 2.89 -10.21
N PRO A 557 34.72 1.94 -9.98
CA PRO A 557 33.50 1.79 -10.78
C PRO A 557 32.47 2.88 -10.45
N ILE A 558 31.83 3.46 -11.47
CA ILE A 558 30.85 4.54 -11.30
C ILE A 558 29.56 4.33 -12.10
N PHE A 559 29.65 3.93 -13.37
CA PHE A 559 28.51 3.78 -14.27
C PHE A 559 28.28 2.31 -14.66
N THR A 560 27.01 1.94 -14.84
CA THR A 560 26.63 0.66 -15.47
C THR A 560 26.99 0.69 -16.96
N GLU A 561 27.01 -0.47 -17.61
CA GLU A 561 27.24 -0.51 -19.05
C GLU A 561 26.13 0.21 -19.82
N THR A 562 24.87 0.08 -19.36
CA THR A 562 23.70 0.80 -19.90
C THR A 562 23.86 2.31 -19.81
N ALA A 563 24.35 2.85 -18.69
CA ALA A 563 24.61 4.29 -18.58
C ALA A 563 25.62 4.76 -19.62
N CYS A 564 26.66 3.98 -19.86
CA CYS A 564 27.66 4.33 -20.84
C CYS A 564 27.12 4.24 -22.28
N ASP A 565 26.36 3.20 -22.60
CA ASP A 565 25.78 3.01 -23.94
C ASP A 565 24.75 4.10 -24.25
N GLU A 566 23.78 4.31 -23.37
CA GLU A 566 22.73 5.32 -23.56
C GLU A 566 23.33 6.74 -23.65
N LEU A 567 24.38 7.06 -22.87
CA LEU A 567 25.06 8.35 -22.98
C LEU A 567 25.79 8.52 -24.32
N VAL A 568 26.47 7.48 -24.82
CA VAL A 568 27.14 7.54 -26.13
C VAL A 568 26.13 7.63 -27.27
N GLU A 569 25.04 6.87 -27.20
CA GLU A 569 23.94 6.90 -28.17
C GLU A 569 23.29 8.28 -28.24
N GLU A 570 23.06 8.94 -27.10
CA GLU A 570 22.51 10.29 -27.04
C GLU A 570 23.47 11.33 -27.65
N MET A 571 24.78 11.21 -27.39
CA MET A 571 25.79 12.11 -27.96
C MET A 571 25.89 11.95 -29.49
N GLU A 572 25.88 10.72 -29.99
CA GLU A 572 25.88 10.47 -31.43
C GLU A 572 24.54 10.84 -32.08
N HIS A 573 23.41 10.74 -31.37
CA HIS A 573 22.12 11.22 -31.83
C HIS A 573 22.10 12.75 -32.02
N TYR A 574 22.72 13.50 -31.10
CA TYR A 574 22.90 14.94 -31.25
C TYR A 574 23.81 15.28 -32.44
N GLY A 575 24.93 14.55 -32.59
CA GLY A 575 25.77 14.53 -33.80
C GLY A 575 26.59 15.79 -34.09
N GLN A 576 26.41 16.89 -33.35
CA GLN A 576 27.14 18.16 -33.55
C GLN A 576 28.46 18.19 -32.76
N TRP A 577 29.36 17.26 -33.09
CA TRP A 577 30.71 17.17 -32.55
C TRP A 577 31.55 18.42 -32.92
N SER A 578 32.47 18.80 -32.03
CA SER A 578 33.41 19.90 -32.31
C SER A 578 34.34 19.58 -33.48
N LEU A 579 34.99 20.61 -34.02
CA LEU A 579 36.02 20.46 -35.06
C LEU A 579 37.42 20.17 -34.49
N GLY A 580 37.59 20.17 -33.16
CA GLY A 580 38.89 20.02 -32.50
C GLY A 580 39.84 21.20 -32.77
N ASP A 581 39.31 22.41 -32.89
CA ASP A 581 40.06 23.62 -33.25
C ASP A 581 40.13 24.59 -32.04
N ASN A 582 41.21 25.38 -31.92
CA ASN A 582 41.43 26.22 -30.72
C ASN A 582 40.38 27.32 -30.50
N LYS A 583 39.53 27.59 -31.49
CA LYS A 583 38.43 28.56 -31.38
C LYS A 583 37.11 27.82 -31.34
N ASP A 584 36.49 27.84 -30.18
CA ASP A 584 35.18 27.23 -29.99
C ASP A 584 34.20 28.23 -29.38
N ASN A 585 33.24 28.67 -30.19
CA ASN A 585 32.21 29.62 -29.77
C ASN A 585 31.15 29.00 -28.85
N ARG A 586 31.18 27.67 -28.63
CA ARG A 586 30.27 26.92 -27.77
C ARG A 586 30.69 26.99 -26.29
N ILE A 587 31.97 27.31 -26.01
CA ILE A 587 32.51 27.46 -24.66
C ILE A 587 32.63 28.94 -24.25
N GLN A 588 32.50 29.20 -22.95
CA GLN A 588 32.61 30.55 -22.40
C GLN A 588 34.05 31.08 -22.53
N GLY A 589 34.25 32.04 -23.44
CA GLY A 589 35.57 32.64 -23.73
C GLY A 589 36.10 32.39 -25.14
N GLY A 590 35.49 31.48 -25.91
CA GLY A 590 35.75 31.35 -27.35
C GLY A 590 37.09 30.71 -27.74
N TYR A 591 37.90 30.27 -26.77
CA TYR A 591 39.25 29.76 -27.01
C TYR A 591 39.58 28.57 -26.09
N GLU A 592 39.95 27.45 -26.70
CA GLU A 592 40.38 26.24 -26.02
C GLU A 592 41.88 26.04 -26.20
N ASN A 593 42.61 25.95 -25.07
CA ASN A 593 44.07 25.84 -25.11
C ASN A 593 44.53 24.50 -25.69
N VAL A 594 43.71 23.45 -25.54
CA VAL A 594 44.01 22.08 -25.96
C VAL A 594 42.71 21.46 -26.48
N PRO A 595 42.36 21.66 -27.76
CA PRO A 595 41.03 21.31 -28.24
C PRO A 595 40.81 19.81 -28.40
N THR A 596 39.58 19.38 -28.12
CA THR A 596 39.11 18.01 -28.34
C THR A 596 37.88 17.96 -29.23
N ILE A 597 37.69 16.87 -29.99
CA ILE A 597 36.43 16.57 -30.67
C ILE A 597 35.42 16.09 -29.63
N ASP A 598 34.51 16.98 -29.25
CA ASP A 598 33.63 16.79 -28.11
C ASP A 598 32.23 17.41 -28.26
N ILE A 599 31.37 16.99 -27.33
CA ILE A 599 30.06 17.57 -27.07
C ILE A 599 29.98 17.86 -25.56
N HIS A 600 29.65 19.10 -25.21
CA HIS A 600 29.45 19.52 -23.83
C HIS A 600 28.06 19.13 -23.31
N MET A 601 27.95 18.83 -22.01
CA MET A 601 26.69 18.42 -21.39
C MET A 601 25.60 19.50 -21.51
N ASN A 602 25.96 20.78 -21.55
CA ASN A 602 25.01 21.88 -21.74
C ASN A 602 24.37 21.90 -23.13
N GLN A 603 25.06 21.41 -24.18
CA GLN A 603 24.56 21.40 -25.56
C GLN A 603 23.38 20.44 -25.73
N ILE A 604 23.37 19.36 -24.96
CA ILE A 604 22.26 18.41 -24.88
C ILE A 604 21.32 18.69 -23.70
N SER A 605 21.47 19.81 -23.00
CA SER A 605 20.68 20.16 -21.80
C SER A 605 20.77 19.11 -20.67
N PHE A 606 21.95 18.52 -20.46
CA PHE A 606 22.23 17.50 -19.42
C PHE A 606 23.15 18.02 -18.30
N GLU A 607 23.48 19.31 -18.30
CA GLU A 607 24.40 19.94 -17.34
C GLU A 607 23.91 19.82 -15.89
N ARG A 608 22.60 20.00 -15.65
CA ARG A 608 22.02 19.98 -14.30
C ARG A 608 22.02 18.58 -13.73
N GLU A 609 21.66 17.60 -14.56
CA GLU A 609 21.62 16.18 -14.25
C GLU A 609 23.04 15.67 -13.99
N TRP A 610 24.00 16.08 -14.82
CA TRP A 610 25.42 15.79 -14.62
C TRP A 610 25.94 16.37 -13.30
N HIS A 611 25.59 17.63 -12.98
CA HIS A 611 25.96 18.25 -11.72
C HIS A 611 25.42 17.47 -10.52
N LYS A 612 24.16 17.06 -10.58
CA LYS A 612 23.54 16.23 -9.53
C LYS A 612 24.29 14.91 -9.35
N PHE A 613 24.66 14.25 -10.45
CA PHE A 613 25.51 13.07 -10.42
C PHE A 613 26.86 13.33 -9.74
N LEU A 614 27.55 14.43 -10.09
CA LEU A 614 28.83 14.78 -9.48
C LEU A 614 28.70 14.99 -7.96
N VAL A 615 27.69 15.75 -7.53
CA VAL A 615 27.45 16.04 -6.11
C VAL A 615 27.08 14.78 -5.32
N GLU A 616 26.27 13.89 -5.87
CA GLU A 616 25.81 12.71 -5.13
C GLU A 616 26.79 11.54 -5.11
N TYR A 617 27.56 11.35 -6.19
CA TYR A 617 28.38 10.16 -6.36
C TYR A 617 29.89 10.43 -6.42
N ILE A 618 30.30 11.55 -7.01
CA ILE A 618 31.72 11.88 -7.15
C ILE A 618 32.23 12.59 -5.91
N ALA A 619 31.55 13.63 -5.41
CA ALA A 619 31.97 14.38 -4.23
C ALA A 619 32.23 13.48 -3.00
N PRO A 620 31.31 12.58 -2.57
CA PRO A 620 31.58 11.71 -1.42
C PRO A 620 32.76 10.76 -1.63
N MET A 621 33.01 10.35 -2.87
CA MET A 621 34.19 9.55 -3.20
C MET A 621 35.46 10.40 -3.09
N THR A 622 35.46 11.61 -3.68
CA THR A 622 36.62 12.53 -3.62
C THR A 622 37.00 12.85 -2.18
N GLU A 623 36.05 13.22 -1.32
CA GLU A 623 36.31 13.56 0.08
C GLU A 623 36.88 12.36 0.87
N LYS A 624 36.49 11.14 0.49
CA LYS A 624 37.01 9.91 1.09
C LYS A 624 38.43 9.58 0.62
N LEU A 625 38.72 9.78 -0.67
CA LEU A 625 40.02 9.47 -1.27
C LEU A 625 41.08 10.55 -0.98
N TYR A 626 40.65 11.78 -0.75
CA TYR A 626 41.49 12.90 -0.34
C TYR A 626 41.04 13.47 1.01
N PRO A 627 41.34 12.78 2.14
CA PRO A 627 40.94 13.25 3.46
C PRO A 627 41.40 14.69 3.73
N GLY A 628 40.46 15.56 4.08
CA GLY A 628 40.71 16.98 4.32
C GLY A 628 40.37 17.89 3.14
N TYR A 629 40.06 17.32 1.97
CA TYR A 629 39.44 18.03 0.86
C TYR A 629 37.92 17.94 0.97
N TYR A 630 37.22 19.05 0.74
CA TYR A 630 35.76 19.13 0.72
C TYR A 630 35.32 19.81 -0.56
N THR A 631 34.30 19.29 -1.20
CA THR A 631 33.90 19.75 -2.54
C THR A 631 32.40 19.92 -2.66
N ARG A 632 31.99 20.93 -3.43
CA ARG A 632 30.60 21.09 -3.89
C ARG A 632 30.41 20.60 -5.32
N ALA A 633 31.45 19.96 -5.88
CA ALA A 633 31.53 19.46 -7.24
C ALA A 633 31.16 20.50 -8.31
N GLN A 634 31.60 21.75 -8.13
CA GLN A 634 31.39 22.78 -9.13
C GLN A 634 32.23 22.46 -10.36
N PHE A 635 31.72 22.73 -11.57
CA PHE A 635 32.48 22.53 -12.80
C PHE A 635 32.13 23.62 -13.79
N ASP A 636 33.12 24.02 -14.58
CA ASP A 636 32.92 24.89 -15.75
C ASP A 636 32.78 24.06 -17.03
N LEU A 637 33.45 22.89 -17.07
CA LEU A 637 33.52 22.04 -18.26
C LEU A 637 33.20 20.59 -17.91
N ALA A 638 32.15 20.06 -18.55
CA ALA A 638 31.80 18.65 -18.59
C ALA A 638 31.40 18.29 -20.03
N PHE A 639 32.05 17.28 -20.58
CA PHE A 639 31.93 16.95 -22.01
C PHE A 639 32.29 15.49 -22.28
N VAL A 640 31.77 14.96 -23.39
CA VAL A 640 32.15 13.65 -23.92
C VAL A 640 33.09 13.86 -25.09
N VAL A 641 34.25 13.22 -25.04
CA VAL A 641 35.27 13.26 -26.09
C VAL A 641 35.19 12.00 -26.93
N ARG A 642 35.38 12.17 -28.24
CA ARG A 642 35.49 11.08 -29.21
C ARG A 642 36.87 11.06 -29.86
N TYR A 643 37.59 9.96 -29.68
CA TYR A 643 38.86 9.73 -30.37
C TYR A 643 38.71 8.71 -31.49
N LYS A 644 39.18 9.06 -32.68
CA LYS A 644 39.24 8.16 -33.84
C LYS A 644 40.55 8.32 -34.62
N PRO A 645 41.04 7.26 -35.29
CA PRO A 645 42.24 7.30 -36.12
C PRO A 645 42.20 8.32 -37.27
N ASP A 646 41.01 8.53 -37.84
CA ASP A 646 40.74 9.38 -39.01
C ASP A 646 40.32 10.81 -38.65
N GLU A 647 40.06 11.08 -37.37
CA GLU A 647 39.73 12.41 -36.84
C GLU A 647 40.87 12.86 -35.89
N GLN A 648 40.59 12.93 -34.58
CA GLN A 648 41.59 13.19 -33.55
C GLN A 648 41.91 11.90 -32.78
N PRO A 649 43.07 11.26 -32.99
CA PRO A 649 43.39 9.99 -32.34
C PRO A 649 43.98 10.13 -30.94
N SER A 650 44.59 11.27 -30.62
CA SER A 650 45.38 11.51 -29.40
C SER A 650 45.20 12.93 -28.87
N LEU A 651 45.63 13.15 -27.63
CA LEU A 651 45.66 14.47 -27.01
C LEU A 651 47.07 14.79 -26.51
N MET A 652 47.59 15.95 -26.88
CA MET A 652 48.94 16.38 -26.51
C MET A 652 49.09 16.54 -24.98
N PRO A 653 50.33 16.48 -24.44
CA PRO A 653 50.56 16.70 -23.01
C PRO A 653 50.02 18.04 -22.50
N HIS A 654 49.21 18.02 -21.44
CA HIS A 654 48.59 19.22 -20.88
C HIS A 654 48.30 19.10 -19.37
N HIS A 655 47.83 20.22 -18.80
CA HIS A 655 47.19 20.30 -17.49
C HIS A 655 45.73 20.66 -17.68
N ASP A 656 44.88 20.16 -16.79
CA ASP A 656 43.47 20.51 -16.78
C ASP A 656 43.26 21.80 -15.99
N ALA A 657 42.26 22.57 -16.41
CA ALA A 657 41.81 23.75 -15.68
C ALA A 657 40.88 23.35 -14.51
N SER A 658 41.34 22.46 -13.64
CA SER A 658 40.58 21.90 -12.51
C SER A 658 41.45 21.73 -11.27
N THR A 659 40.83 21.67 -10.09
CA THR A 659 41.50 21.12 -8.90
C THR A 659 41.68 19.62 -9.07
N PHE A 660 40.61 18.91 -9.45
CA PHE A 660 40.67 17.51 -9.84
C PHE A 660 39.80 17.23 -11.07
N THR A 661 40.21 16.23 -11.83
CA THR A 661 39.52 15.77 -13.03
C THR A 661 38.97 14.39 -12.81
N ILE A 662 37.75 14.15 -13.32
CA ILE A 662 37.24 12.79 -13.54
C ILE A 662 37.27 12.44 -15.02
N ASN A 663 37.61 11.20 -15.34
CA ASN A 663 37.68 10.68 -16.69
C ASN A 663 37.08 9.27 -16.73
N ILE A 664 35.87 9.15 -17.27
CA ILE A 664 35.07 7.94 -17.28
C ILE A 664 35.16 7.28 -18.66
N ALA A 665 35.55 6.01 -18.71
CA ALA A 665 35.54 5.26 -19.95
C ALA A 665 34.12 4.79 -20.30
N LEU A 666 33.64 5.13 -21.50
CA LEU A 666 32.27 4.82 -21.94
C LEU A 666 32.18 3.57 -22.83
N ASN A 667 33.29 3.09 -23.39
CA ASN A 667 33.30 1.87 -24.21
C ASN A 667 34.56 1.03 -23.99
N ARG A 668 34.60 -0.18 -24.57
CA ARG A 668 35.55 -1.24 -24.23
C ARG A 668 36.77 -1.26 -25.17
N VAL A 669 37.95 -1.21 -24.55
CA VAL A 669 39.22 -1.48 -25.24
C VAL A 669 39.25 -2.92 -25.77
N GLY A 670 39.77 -3.11 -26.98
CA GLY A 670 39.86 -4.41 -27.67
C GLY A 670 38.57 -4.89 -28.33
N VAL A 671 37.43 -4.25 -28.05
CA VAL A 671 36.13 -4.54 -28.71
C VAL A 671 35.73 -3.37 -29.60
N ASP A 672 35.64 -2.16 -29.02
CA ASP A 672 35.16 -0.96 -29.70
C ASP A 672 36.31 -0.12 -30.27
N TYR A 673 37.50 -0.20 -29.66
CA TYR A 673 38.72 0.48 -30.10
C TYR A 673 40.01 -0.25 -29.72
N GLU A 674 41.10 0.02 -30.44
CA GLU A 674 42.46 -0.43 -30.11
C GLU A 674 43.37 0.76 -29.83
N GLY A 675 44.39 0.59 -28.97
CA GLY A 675 45.24 1.68 -28.50
C GLY A 675 44.56 2.54 -27.44
N GLY A 676 44.94 3.80 -27.34
CA GLY A 676 44.35 4.72 -26.38
C GLY A 676 44.89 4.59 -24.94
N GLY A 677 44.22 5.29 -24.03
CA GLY A 677 44.58 5.38 -22.62
C GLY A 677 44.96 6.79 -22.18
N CYS A 678 45.54 6.88 -20.99
CA CYS A 678 46.09 8.11 -20.41
C CYS A 678 47.48 7.84 -19.85
N ARG A 679 48.44 8.73 -20.12
CA ARG A 679 49.80 8.64 -19.55
C ARG A 679 50.10 9.88 -18.73
N PHE A 680 50.54 9.67 -17.50
CA PHE A 680 51.02 10.73 -16.61
C PHE A 680 52.54 10.83 -16.71
N LEU A 681 53.03 11.90 -17.35
CA LEU A 681 54.42 12.03 -17.77
C LEU A 681 55.38 12.08 -16.58
N ARG A 682 55.04 12.85 -15.54
CA ARG A 682 55.88 12.99 -14.33
C ARG A 682 56.15 11.67 -13.61
N TYR A 683 55.24 10.70 -13.73
CA TYR A 683 55.34 9.40 -13.07
C TYR A 683 55.74 8.27 -14.02
N ASN A 684 55.90 8.57 -15.32
CA ASN A 684 56.04 7.58 -16.39
C ASN A 684 55.04 6.41 -16.26
N CYS A 685 53.81 6.74 -15.85
CA CYS A 685 52.76 5.76 -15.59
C CYS A 685 51.69 5.85 -16.67
N SER A 686 51.19 4.72 -17.16
CA SER A 686 50.20 4.68 -18.24
C SER A 686 49.06 3.72 -17.91
N ILE A 687 47.85 4.18 -18.17
CA ILE A 687 46.61 3.41 -18.03
C ILE A 687 46.12 3.13 -19.45
N ARG A 688 46.46 1.94 -19.97
CA ARG A 688 46.23 1.55 -21.37
C ARG A 688 44.97 0.74 -21.62
N ALA A 689 44.40 0.15 -20.56
CA ALA A 689 43.18 -0.64 -20.65
C ALA A 689 42.09 -0.08 -19.72
N PRO A 690 41.51 1.10 -20.02
CA PRO A 690 40.37 1.61 -19.28
C PRO A 690 39.20 0.62 -19.32
N ARG A 691 38.50 0.52 -18.19
CA ARG A 691 37.36 -0.38 -17.97
C ARG A 691 36.10 0.44 -18.18
N LYS A 692 35.20 -0.03 -19.05
CA LYS A 692 33.89 0.62 -19.29
C LYS A 692 33.16 0.83 -17.96
N GLY A 693 32.61 2.02 -17.75
CA GLY A 693 31.91 2.39 -16.52
C GLY A 693 32.81 2.69 -15.32
N TRP A 694 34.14 2.64 -15.47
CA TRP A 694 35.08 3.05 -14.42
C TRP A 694 35.62 4.45 -14.67
N THR A 695 35.89 5.16 -13.58
CA THR A 695 36.37 6.54 -13.61
C THR A 695 37.78 6.66 -13.03
N LEU A 696 38.64 7.37 -13.75
CA LEU A 696 39.91 7.86 -13.23
C LEU A 696 39.68 9.21 -12.54
N MET A 697 40.27 9.38 -11.36
CA MET A 697 40.25 10.62 -10.61
C MET A 697 41.69 11.03 -10.28
N HIS A 698 42.09 12.22 -10.70
CA HIS A 698 43.43 12.75 -10.47
C HIS A 698 43.42 14.27 -10.32
N PRO A 699 44.41 14.88 -9.66
CA PRO A 699 44.59 16.34 -9.67
C PRO A 699 44.74 16.89 -11.10
N GLY A 700 44.16 18.06 -11.40
CA GLY A 700 44.23 18.67 -12.73
C GLY A 700 45.47 19.54 -12.95
N ARG A 701 45.88 20.26 -11.88
CA ARG A 701 46.96 21.25 -11.92
C ARG A 701 48.28 20.75 -11.33
N LEU A 702 49.38 21.37 -11.76
CA LEU A 702 50.74 21.28 -11.24
C LEU A 702 51.43 19.90 -11.37
N THR A 703 50.81 18.83 -10.87
CA THR A 703 51.49 17.57 -10.58
C THR A 703 51.19 16.45 -11.58
N HIS A 704 50.07 16.50 -12.29
CA HIS A 704 49.60 15.43 -13.17
C HIS A 704 49.58 15.88 -14.63
N TYR A 705 50.73 16.35 -15.12
CA TYR A 705 50.90 16.63 -16.54
C TYR A 705 50.76 15.33 -17.34
N HIS A 706 49.76 15.26 -18.21
CA HIS A 706 49.31 14.00 -18.80
C HIS A 706 48.97 14.14 -20.28
N GLU A 707 48.99 13.01 -21.00
CA GLU A 707 48.68 12.93 -22.43
C GLU A 707 47.65 11.83 -22.73
N GLY A 708 46.83 12.05 -23.75
CA GLY A 708 45.92 11.05 -24.30
C GLY A 708 46.65 10.19 -25.33
N LEU A 709 46.88 8.92 -25.02
CA LEU A 709 47.56 8.00 -25.93
C LEU A 709 46.75 7.78 -27.22
N PRO A 710 47.41 7.55 -28.36
CA PRO A 710 46.73 7.46 -29.66
C PRO A 710 45.83 6.22 -29.76
N THR A 711 44.58 6.45 -30.18
CA THR A 711 43.64 5.41 -30.60
C THR A 711 44.00 4.98 -32.02
N THR A 712 44.35 3.71 -32.20
CA THR A 712 44.88 3.19 -33.47
C THR A 712 43.83 2.56 -34.37
N LYS A 713 42.67 2.19 -33.82
CA LYS A 713 41.54 1.60 -34.55
C LYS A 713 40.23 1.79 -33.78
N GLY A 714 39.11 1.85 -34.49
CA GLY A 714 37.79 1.98 -33.88
C GLY A 714 37.54 3.39 -33.31
N THR A 715 36.60 3.51 -32.38
CA THR A 715 36.24 4.79 -31.77
C THR A 715 36.28 4.68 -30.26
N ARG A 716 36.97 5.59 -29.58
CA ARG A 716 37.05 5.62 -28.11
C ARG A 716 36.23 6.80 -27.58
N TYR A 717 35.33 6.53 -26.64
CA TYR A 717 34.53 7.56 -25.96
C TYR A 717 34.92 7.65 -24.47
N ILE A 718 35.07 8.88 -23.99
CA ILE A 718 35.26 9.17 -22.56
C ILE A 718 34.40 10.36 -22.14
N ALA A 719 33.83 10.32 -20.93
CA ALA A 719 33.22 11.50 -20.31
C ALA A 719 34.22 12.13 -19.34
N VAL A 720 34.48 13.42 -19.51
CA VAL A 720 35.46 14.18 -18.73
C VAL A 720 34.75 15.33 -18.04
N SER A 721 35.12 15.59 -16.79
CA SER A 721 34.67 16.78 -16.07
C SER A 721 35.81 17.39 -15.27
N PHE A 722 35.98 18.69 -15.43
CA PHE A 722 36.96 19.52 -14.73
C PHE A 722 36.29 20.14 -13.51
N VAL A 723 36.57 19.56 -12.34
CA VAL A 723 35.84 19.84 -11.10
C VAL A 723 36.67 20.74 -10.17
N ASP A 724 35.96 21.66 -9.53
CA ASP A 724 36.47 22.77 -8.72
C ASP A 724 37.59 23.55 -9.44
N PRO A 725 37.27 24.22 -10.57
CA PRO A 725 38.21 24.98 -11.40
C PRO A 725 38.86 26.18 -10.70
#